data_AF-A0A2V9KE77-F1
#
_entry.id   AF-A0A2V9KE77-F1
#
_cell.length_a   1.000
_cell.length_b   1.000
_cell.length_c   1.000
_cell.angle_alpha   90.00
_cell.angle_beta   90.00
_cell.angle_gamma   90.00
#
_symmetry.space_group_name_H-M   'P 1'
#
loop_
_entity.id
_entity.type
_entity.pdbx_description
1 polymer ?
#
loop_
_entity_poly.entity_id
_entity_poly.type
_entity_poly.pdbx_seq_one_letter_code
_entity_poly.pdbx_strand_id
1 'polypeptide(L)'
;MPSDCRLRENSSPTRSDERDFLRSGAQTPLRGTYQAAGILFTIATNFEPLLKIAEDYMEPHPLGADGLAQVHLRLWVDPRGHSRPAWPKPYFRGHGHLIFAGFDTQNSLLFDLRKARVLGRLTAEFAADATFWKIVVFPVLVAMMGSAMGRAVLHCACVAWKGAGILLAGDSGSGKSTLSLALAEIGFGFASDDRTLFSLEEGRLLAHGLGPCVKLRPEAAAHFGGLENGLPLNWQNAEGAIYLDPTTAEGVKRVHSCEPRYLFFLERGSESAFSVETIPSQEAALRLHEGLPRETVGNSQFRKSVIDSIVGRECFLLGYAGNPHGIAWALRGFLADRLENAPGFPGPPRITSARPVRKSVPRQDPLRRFTPVPYSADFHSMRRNIRIESNSALIMEHARRALSRCGPATGPLPDFCWKVISDPDIRLEPPWPEMTAFSDGHLRFVNLGQLSFIAVDTECRQAIAFVSDHLARDEAGFASIVLASLFYFSAGTLGLTALSASCVARAGKGLLLFGVPRSGKTTSCFLARGDGYHFHADQACFFEIENGTLQAWGEFWPAAFHSEATEFLPEIAGVGRPFEHREAKYLCVDKNPSLQDETSSVVPVGCVLLERKTSCPAKLIPLPVSDFHKMLEQGIPFKDNSVPSEARRAVCDALLKLPAYRLLYGDAPSAPSQFLRSLLNSHELVECLR
;
A
#
# COMPACT_ATOMS: atom_id res chain seq x y z
N MET A 1 4.08 4.58 16.97
CA MET A 1 3.80 5.93 16.43
C MET A 1 4.89 6.33 15.43
N PRO A 2 4.62 7.14 14.39
CA PRO A 2 5.66 7.68 13.50
C PRO A 2 6.82 8.37 14.25
N SER A 3 6.52 8.98 15.41
CA SER A 3 7.46 9.56 16.37
C SER A 3 8.25 8.53 17.22
N ASP A 4 7.67 7.35 17.49
CA ASP A 4 8.24 6.29 18.35
C ASP A 4 8.97 5.17 17.59
N CYS A 5 8.90 5.12 16.25
CA CYS A 5 9.69 4.18 15.42
C CYS A 5 11.22 4.38 15.52
N ARG A 6 11.69 5.24 16.44
CA ARG A 6 13.08 5.52 16.82
C ARG A 6 13.74 4.41 17.68
N LEU A 7 13.02 3.33 18.02
CA LEU A 7 13.43 2.30 18.98
C LEU A 7 14.50 1.30 18.48
N ARG A 8 15.61 1.77 17.90
CA ARG A 8 16.85 0.97 17.84
C ARG A 8 17.92 1.63 18.70
N GLU A 9 18.03 1.22 19.95
CA GLU A 9 19.24 1.42 20.76
C GLU A 9 20.20 0.24 20.52
N ASN A 10 21.21 0.46 19.69
CA ASN A 10 22.62 0.17 19.99
C ASN A 10 23.51 0.45 18.77
N SER A 11 24.54 1.25 19.01
CA SER A 11 25.75 1.51 18.20
C SER A 11 25.75 2.65 17.14
N SER A 12 26.62 3.62 17.42
CA SER A 12 27.24 4.65 16.55
C SER A 12 26.43 5.93 16.18
N PRO A 13 27.05 7.13 16.27
CA PRO A 13 26.36 8.42 16.13
C PRO A 13 26.28 8.96 14.69
N THR A 14 26.35 8.11 13.66
CA THR A 14 26.40 8.58 12.26
C THR A 14 25.34 7.95 11.37
N ARG A 15 24.28 8.70 11.06
CA ARG A 15 23.85 9.09 9.69
C ARG A 15 22.40 9.58 9.69
N SER A 16 22.17 10.70 9.02
CA SER A 16 20.87 11.35 8.79
C SER A 16 19.77 10.43 8.26
N ASP A 17 20.14 9.32 7.60
CA ASP A 17 19.19 8.36 7.05
C ASP A 17 18.34 7.67 8.11
N GLU A 18 18.82 7.42 9.33
CA GLU A 18 18.03 6.70 10.35
C GLU A 18 16.74 7.41 10.75
N ARG A 19 16.69 8.73 10.52
CA ARG A 19 15.66 9.64 11.02
C ARG A 19 14.51 9.87 10.03
N ASP A 20 14.64 9.45 8.76
CA ASP A 20 13.58 9.62 7.76
C ASP A 20 12.66 8.40 7.75
N PHE A 21 11.59 8.41 8.55
CA PHE A 21 10.62 7.31 8.61
C PHE A 21 10.03 6.97 7.25
N LEU A 22 9.70 7.99 6.44
CA LEU A 22 9.13 7.83 5.09
C LEU A 22 10.16 7.47 4.02
N ARG A 23 11.46 7.46 4.36
CA ARG A 23 12.55 7.11 3.45
C ARG A 23 12.49 7.88 2.12
N SER A 24 12.01 9.12 2.16
CA SER A 24 11.79 9.99 1.00
C SER A 24 13.09 10.25 0.22
N GLY A 25 14.22 10.30 0.94
CA GLY A 25 15.56 10.51 0.38
C GLY A 25 16.26 9.24 -0.16
N ALA A 26 15.63 8.07 -0.07
CA ALA A 26 16.25 6.81 -0.49
C ALA A 26 16.67 6.85 -1.96
N GLN A 27 17.89 6.44 -2.26
CA GLN A 27 18.42 6.49 -3.63
C GLN A 27 18.07 5.20 -4.38
N THR A 28 17.67 5.33 -5.65
CA THR A 28 17.43 4.23 -6.59
C THR A 28 18.16 4.53 -7.90
N PRO A 29 19.52 4.45 -7.91
CA PRO A 29 20.35 4.96 -9.00
C PRO A 29 20.31 4.11 -10.27
N LEU A 30 19.99 2.81 -10.16
CA LEU A 30 19.94 1.89 -11.30
C LEU A 30 18.59 2.04 -12.00
N ARG A 31 18.61 1.97 -13.33
CA ARG A 31 17.40 2.06 -14.16
C ARG A 31 17.45 1.06 -15.31
N GLY A 32 16.31 0.41 -15.55
CA GLY A 32 16.07 -0.43 -16.71
C GLY A 32 14.73 -0.09 -17.36
N THR A 33 14.63 -0.27 -18.67
CA THR A 33 13.40 -0.08 -19.43
C THR A 33 13.03 -1.37 -20.13
N TYR A 34 11.76 -1.76 -19.99
CA TYR A 34 11.28 -3.08 -20.35
C TYR A 34 9.90 -3.00 -20.99
N GLN A 35 9.59 -3.92 -21.88
CA GLN A 35 8.28 -4.06 -22.50
C GLN A 35 7.62 -5.36 -22.06
N ALA A 36 6.38 -5.27 -21.59
CA ALA A 36 5.55 -6.42 -21.27
C ALA A 36 4.08 -6.12 -21.63
N ALA A 37 3.42 -7.06 -22.30
CA ALA A 37 2.04 -6.91 -22.79
C ALA A 37 1.76 -5.62 -23.58
N GLY A 38 2.72 -5.21 -24.40
CA GLY A 38 2.65 -3.98 -25.19
C GLY A 38 2.71 -2.69 -24.36
N ILE A 39 3.17 -2.76 -23.11
CA ILE A 39 3.31 -1.62 -22.19
C ILE A 39 4.79 -1.43 -21.89
N LEU A 40 5.24 -0.17 -21.92
CA LEU A 40 6.61 0.21 -21.60
C LEU A 40 6.73 0.56 -20.11
N PHE A 41 7.55 -0.21 -19.39
CA PHE A 41 7.85 -0.07 -17.98
C PHE A 41 9.25 0.50 -17.77
N THR A 42 9.40 1.44 -16.85
CA THR A 42 10.71 1.82 -16.29
C THR A 42 10.81 1.34 -14.86
N ILE A 43 11.90 0.66 -14.51
CA ILE A 43 12.20 0.23 -13.15
C ILE A 43 13.41 0.99 -12.65
N ALA A 44 13.24 1.77 -11.58
CA ALA A 44 14.31 2.40 -10.83
C ALA A 44 14.54 1.64 -9.51
N THR A 45 15.77 1.22 -9.24
CA THR A 45 16.15 0.47 -8.04
C THR A 45 17.57 0.76 -7.56
N ASN A 46 17.92 0.37 -6.35
CA ASN A 46 19.29 0.30 -5.83
C ASN A 46 19.86 -1.12 -5.81
N PHE A 47 19.16 -2.09 -6.41
CA PHE A 47 19.53 -3.50 -6.35
C PHE A 47 19.57 -4.12 -7.75
N GLU A 48 20.78 -4.35 -8.27
CA GLU A 48 21.01 -4.84 -9.63
C GLU A 48 20.36 -6.21 -9.93
N PRO A 49 20.36 -7.21 -9.02
CA PRO A 49 19.72 -8.49 -9.30
C PRO A 49 18.24 -8.35 -9.69
N LEU A 50 17.53 -7.34 -9.17
CA LEU A 50 16.13 -7.10 -9.52
C LEU A 50 15.96 -6.70 -10.99
N LEU A 51 16.91 -5.95 -11.57
CA LEU A 51 16.90 -5.61 -12.99
C LEU A 51 17.18 -6.84 -13.87
N LYS A 52 18.08 -7.74 -13.44
CA LYS A 52 18.33 -9.02 -14.13
C LYS A 52 17.08 -9.91 -14.14
N ILE A 53 16.38 -9.99 -13.01
CA ILE A 53 15.11 -10.72 -12.93
C ILE A 53 14.05 -10.10 -13.86
N ALA A 54 14.04 -8.77 -14.01
CA ALA A 54 13.16 -8.07 -14.95
C ALA A 54 13.54 -8.35 -16.40
N GLU A 55 14.82 -8.36 -16.76
CA GLU A 55 15.34 -8.72 -18.09
C GLU A 55 14.98 -10.15 -18.49
N ASP A 56 15.01 -11.07 -17.55
CA ASP A 56 14.62 -12.46 -17.79
C ASP A 56 13.09 -12.63 -17.99
N TYR A 57 12.28 -11.69 -17.51
CA TYR A 57 10.82 -11.79 -17.50
C TYR A 57 10.14 -10.90 -18.56
N MET A 58 10.69 -9.70 -18.81
CA MET A 58 10.20 -8.71 -19.76
C MET A 58 11.22 -8.46 -20.87
N GLU A 59 10.77 -8.03 -22.04
CA GLU A 59 11.68 -7.71 -23.15
C GLU A 59 12.44 -6.40 -22.88
N PRO A 60 13.79 -6.39 -22.88
CA PRO A 60 14.56 -5.15 -22.74
C PRO A 60 14.26 -4.18 -23.90
N HIS A 61 14.07 -2.91 -23.60
CA HIS A 61 13.77 -1.88 -24.59
C HIS A 61 14.83 -0.76 -24.58
N PRO A 62 15.61 -0.55 -25.67
CA PRO A 62 16.64 0.47 -25.72
C PRO A 62 16.07 1.88 -25.57
N LEU A 63 16.73 2.73 -24.76
CA LEU A 63 16.44 4.17 -24.69
C LEU A 63 16.85 4.84 -26.00
N GLY A 64 15.89 5.07 -26.91
CA GLY A 64 16.16 5.68 -28.21
C GLY A 64 14.96 5.72 -29.18
N ALA A 65 13.88 4.98 -28.90
CA ALA A 65 12.60 5.17 -29.57
C ALA A 65 11.75 6.17 -28.76
N ASP A 66 11.02 7.06 -29.42
CA ASP A 66 10.24 8.20 -28.88
C ASP A 66 9.12 7.86 -27.84
N GLY A 67 9.15 6.69 -27.20
CA GLY A 67 8.19 6.29 -26.18
C GLY A 67 8.54 6.84 -24.79
N LEU A 68 7.76 7.80 -24.30
CA LEU A 68 7.66 8.04 -22.85
C LEU A 68 7.19 6.74 -22.18
N ALA A 69 7.93 6.26 -21.17
CA ALA A 69 7.52 5.09 -20.40
C ALA A 69 6.08 5.27 -19.89
N GLN A 70 5.26 4.25 -20.09
CA GLN A 70 3.84 4.30 -19.74
C GLN A 70 3.64 4.02 -18.26
N VAL A 71 4.53 3.22 -17.64
CA VAL A 71 4.47 2.83 -16.23
C VAL A 71 5.83 3.01 -15.57
N HIS A 72 5.85 3.63 -14.38
CA HIS A 72 7.08 3.87 -13.62
C HIS A 72 7.09 3.15 -12.28
N LEU A 73 8.09 2.31 -12.05
CA LEU A 73 8.33 1.61 -10.80
C LEU A 73 9.54 2.24 -10.10
N ARG A 74 9.37 2.59 -8.82
CA ARG A 74 10.49 2.91 -7.92
C ARG A 74 10.52 1.87 -6.81
N LEU A 75 11.47 0.96 -6.89
CA LEU A 75 11.62 -0.18 -5.99
C LEU A 75 12.88 0.02 -5.17
N TRP A 76 12.73 0.37 -3.91
CA TRP A 76 13.86 0.54 -3.00
C TRP A 76 14.05 -0.71 -2.15
N VAL A 77 15.23 -1.30 -2.25
CA VAL A 77 15.69 -2.40 -1.39
C VAL A 77 16.35 -1.78 -0.16
N ASP A 78 15.68 -1.93 0.98
CA ASP A 78 16.14 -1.44 2.27
C ASP A 78 17.36 -2.26 2.73
N PRO A 79 18.57 -1.66 2.80
CA PRO A 79 19.78 -2.39 3.16
C PRO A 79 19.80 -2.86 4.62
N ARG A 80 18.84 -2.40 5.44
CA ARG A 80 18.69 -2.78 6.86
C ARG A 80 17.50 -3.71 7.09
N GLY A 81 16.68 -3.89 6.05
CA GLY A 81 15.52 -4.75 6.11
C GLY A 81 15.95 -6.20 5.92
N HIS A 82 15.38 -7.09 6.72
CA HIS A 82 15.62 -8.51 6.63
C HIS A 82 14.30 -9.25 6.71
N SER A 83 14.13 -10.22 5.83
CA SER A 83 13.05 -11.19 5.89
C SER A 83 13.56 -12.53 5.38
N ARG A 84 12.81 -13.61 5.59
CA ARG A 84 13.21 -14.94 5.17
C ARG A 84 12.04 -15.65 4.47
N PRO A 85 12.31 -16.41 3.39
CA PRO A 85 11.31 -17.30 2.82
C PRO A 85 10.96 -18.45 3.80
N ALA A 86 9.85 -19.17 3.62
CA ALA A 86 8.88 -19.03 2.54
C ALA A 86 7.98 -17.79 2.70
N TRP A 87 7.75 -17.08 1.60
CA TRP A 87 6.89 -15.89 1.59
C TRP A 87 5.42 -16.29 1.82
N PRO A 88 4.66 -15.55 2.64
CA PRO A 88 3.25 -15.82 2.83
C PRO A 88 2.44 -15.43 1.59
N LYS A 89 1.16 -15.81 1.58
CA LYS A 89 0.21 -15.39 0.55
C LYS A 89 0.23 -13.88 0.38
N PRO A 90 0.54 -13.32 -0.80
CA PRO A 90 0.43 -11.88 -1.00
C PRO A 90 -0.99 -11.40 -0.68
N TYR A 91 -1.06 -10.31 0.07
CA TYR A 91 -2.30 -9.68 0.46
C TYR A 91 -2.51 -8.41 -0.36
N PHE A 92 -3.65 -8.33 -1.06
CA PHE A 92 -3.98 -7.19 -1.89
C PHE A 92 -5.25 -6.50 -1.42
N ARG A 93 -5.19 -5.18 -1.26
CA ARG A 93 -6.34 -4.32 -0.99
C ARG A 93 -6.18 -2.99 -1.69
N GLY A 94 -7.28 -2.36 -2.08
CA GLY A 94 -7.23 -1.02 -2.63
C GLY A 94 -8.52 -0.25 -2.37
N HIS A 95 -8.51 1.03 -2.70
CA HIS A 95 -9.73 1.84 -2.86
C HIS A 95 -9.46 2.92 -3.89
N GLY A 96 -10.43 3.20 -4.76
CA GLY A 96 -10.27 4.24 -5.78
C GLY A 96 -9.14 3.91 -6.77
N HIS A 97 -8.07 4.71 -6.80
CA HIS A 97 -6.91 4.49 -7.68
C HIS A 97 -5.70 3.87 -6.98
N LEU A 98 -5.72 3.72 -5.67
CA LEU A 98 -4.62 3.16 -4.90
C LEU A 98 -4.87 1.68 -4.61
N ILE A 99 -3.86 0.84 -4.86
CA ILE A 99 -3.84 -0.57 -4.46
C ILE A 99 -2.55 -0.81 -3.69
N PHE A 100 -2.66 -1.48 -2.56
CA PHE A 100 -1.55 -1.95 -1.75
C PHE A 100 -1.40 -3.46 -1.89
N ALA A 101 -0.15 -3.91 -2.00
CA ALA A 101 0.25 -5.31 -1.94
C ALA A 101 1.21 -5.52 -0.77
N GLY A 102 0.77 -6.26 0.25
CA GLY A 102 1.58 -6.64 1.40
C GLY A 102 2.09 -8.07 1.28
N PHE A 103 3.41 -8.25 1.42
CA PHE A 103 4.06 -9.56 1.38
C PHE A 103 4.54 -10.00 2.76
N ASP A 104 5.04 -9.09 3.59
CA ASP A 104 5.30 -9.32 5.01
C ASP A 104 5.40 -7.95 5.71
N THR A 105 5.97 -7.88 6.91
CA THR A 105 6.14 -6.63 7.67
C THR A 105 7.11 -5.63 7.02
N GLN A 106 7.96 -6.07 6.09
CA GLN A 106 9.05 -5.30 5.50
C GLN A 106 8.93 -5.15 3.97
N ASN A 107 8.16 -6.02 3.32
CA ASN A 107 8.01 -6.11 1.87
C ASN A 107 6.61 -5.70 1.44
N SER A 108 6.52 -4.62 0.67
CA SER A 108 5.24 -4.10 0.19
C SER A 108 5.37 -3.24 -1.07
N LEU A 109 4.29 -3.19 -1.85
CA LEU A 109 4.13 -2.32 -3.01
C LEU A 109 2.87 -1.47 -2.89
N LEU A 110 2.94 -0.22 -3.32
CA LEU A 110 1.78 0.66 -3.54
C LEU A 110 1.68 1.00 -5.03
N PHE A 111 0.52 0.75 -5.61
CA PHE A 111 0.16 1.07 -6.98
C PHE A 111 -0.71 2.33 -7.02
N ASP A 112 -0.34 3.29 -7.85
CA ASP A 112 -1.18 4.40 -8.31
C ASP A 112 -1.59 4.15 -9.76
N LEU A 113 -2.84 3.72 -9.91
CA LEU A 113 -3.42 3.41 -11.22
C LEU A 113 -3.73 4.65 -12.06
N ARG A 114 -3.83 5.84 -11.47
CA ARG A 114 -4.11 7.08 -12.23
C ARG A 114 -2.87 7.61 -12.91
N LYS A 115 -1.73 7.60 -12.20
CA LYS A 115 -0.46 8.13 -12.73
C LYS A 115 0.49 7.06 -13.24
N ALA A 116 0.03 5.82 -13.28
CA ALA A 116 0.81 4.69 -13.76
C ALA A 116 2.11 4.47 -12.95
N ARG A 117 2.04 4.58 -11.63
CA ARG A 117 3.22 4.48 -10.75
C ARG A 117 3.13 3.33 -9.77
N VAL A 118 4.26 2.73 -9.46
CA VAL A 118 4.38 1.73 -8.39
C VAL A 118 5.56 2.09 -7.50
N LEU A 119 5.33 2.08 -6.19
CA LEU A 119 6.35 2.29 -5.16
C LEU A 119 6.55 1.02 -4.37
N GLY A 120 7.80 0.62 -4.16
CA GLY A 120 8.12 -0.59 -3.40
C GLY A 120 9.18 -0.37 -2.35
N ARG A 121 8.95 -0.92 -1.16
CA ARG A 121 9.99 -1.12 -0.14
C ARG A 121 10.17 -2.61 0.06
N LEU A 122 11.40 -3.07 -0.09
CA LEU A 122 11.74 -4.49 -0.18
C LEU A 122 12.97 -4.80 0.67
N THR A 123 13.10 -6.03 1.12
CA THR A 123 14.35 -6.59 1.66
C THR A 123 15.19 -7.18 0.54
N ALA A 124 16.49 -7.37 0.77
CA ALA A 124 17.38 -7.94 -0.23
C ALA A 124 17.02 -9.40 -0.56
N GLU A 125 16.62 -10.17 0.45
CA GLU A 125 16.22 -11.57 0.29
C GLU A 125 14.96 -11.70 -0.58
N PHE A 126 13.98 -10.82 -0.38
CA PHE A 126 12.76 -10.79 -1.20
C PHE A 126 13.04 -10.29 -2.63
N ALA A 127 13.87 -9.25 -2.77
CA ALA A 127 14.22 -8.69 -4.08
C ALA A 127 15.10 -9.62 -4.92
N ALA A 128 15.82 -10.55 -4.29
CA ALA A 128 16.67 -11.55 -4.97
C ALA A 128 15.92 -12.84 -5.35
N ASP A 129 14.70 -13.06 -4.87
CA ASP A 129 13.92 -14.27 -5.18
C ASP A 129 13.31 -14.19 -6.60
N ALA A 130 14.14 -14.54 -7.59
CA ALA A 130 13.76 -14.55 -9.00
C ALA A 130 12.48 -15.34 -9.27
N THR A 131 12.31 -16.48 -8.59
CA THR A 131 11.17 -17.38 -8.75
C THR A 131 9.89 -16.69 -8.31
N PHE A 132 9.88 -16.09 -7.12
CA PHE A 132 8.70 -15.39 -6.60
C PHE A 132 8.34 -14.17 -7.44
N TRP A 133 9.33 -13.41 -7.91
CA TRP A 133 9.10 -12.26 -8.78
C TRP A 133 8.47 -12.65 -10.12
N LYS A 134 9.01 -13.70 -10.78
CA LYS A 134 8.53 -14.18 -12.09
C LYS A 134 7.13 -14.80 -12.04
N ILE A 135 6.79 -15.46 -10.93
CA ILE A 135 5.53 -16.24 -10.82
C ILE A 135 4.42 -15.43 -10.14
N VAL A 136 4.77 -14.49 -9.26
CA VAL A 136 3.79 -13.78 -8.42
C VAL A 136 3.83 -12.28 -8.66
N VAL A 137 4.97 -11.64 -8.41
CA VAL A 137 5.02 -10.16 -8.33
C VAL A 137 4.82 -9.51 -9.70
N PHE A 138 5.61 -9.90 -10.72
CA PHE A 138 5.49 -9.29 -12.04
C PHE A 138 4.18 -9.61 -12.76
N PRO A 139 3.66 -10.85 -12.77
CA PRO A 139 2.36 -11.13 -13.39
C PRO A 139 1.23 -10.29 -12.80
N VAL A 140 1.20 -10.13 -11.47
CA VAL A 140 0.21 -9.28 -10.81
C VAL A 140 0.43 -7.81 -11.16
N LEU A 141 1.68 -7.34 -11.17
CA LEU A 141 2.00 -5.97 -11.52
C LEU A 141 1.57 -5.63 -12.94
N VAL A 142 1.92 -6.47 -13.92
CA VAL A 142 1.55 -6.27 -15.33
C VAL A 142 0.03 -6.34 -15.49
N ALA A 143 -0.66 -7.25 -14.81
CA ALA A 143 -2.13 -7.32 -14.88
C ALA A 143 -2.82 -6.09 -14.30
N MET A 144 -2.35 -5.60 -13.14
CA MET A 144 -2.91 -4.41 -12.48
C MET A 144 -2.64 -3.14 -13.28
N MET A 145 -1.39 -2.92 -13.71
CA MET A 145 -1.02 -1.75 -14.48
C MET A 145 -1.56 -1.81 -15.91
N GLY A 146 -1.63 -2.99 -16.52
CA GLY A 146 -2.24 -3.16 -17.83
C GLY A 146 -3.70 -2.76 -17.84
N SER A 147 -4.46 -3.11 -16.80
CA SER A 147 -5.84 -2.64 -16.65
C SER A 147 -5.94 -1.12 -16.60
N ALA A 148 -4.98 -0.44 -15.95
CA ALA A 148 -4.92 1.02 -15.94
C ALA A 148 -4.51 1.60 -17.31
N MET A 149 -3.68 0.89 -18.08
CA MET A 149 -3.19 1.29 -19.40
C MET A 149 -4.11 0.85 -20.56
N GLY A 150 -5.41 0.62 -20.28
CA GLY A 150 -6.37 0.21 -21.31
C GLY A 150 -6.08 -1.17 -21.89
N ARG A 151 -5.74 -2.15 -21.04
CA ARG A 151 -5.75 -3.58 -21.37
C ARG A 151 -6.90 -4.27 -20.65
N ALA A 152 -7.49 -5.26 -21.29
CA ALA A 152 -8.49 -6.12 -20.67
C ALA A 152 -7.85 -7.43 -20.22
N VAL A 153 -8.12 -7.86 -18.98
CA VAL A 153 -7.64 -9.15 -18.46
C VAL A 153 -8.79 -10.14 -18.48
N LEU A 154 -8.62 -11.27 -19.19
CA LEU A 154 -9.59 -12.37 -19.19
C LEU A 154 -8.96 -13.66 -18.67
N HIS A 155 -9.78 -14.50 -18.02
CA HIS A 155 -9.35 -15.80 -17.49
C HIS A 155 -9.39 -16.87 -18.60
N CYS A 156 -8.37 -16.85 -19.45
CA CYS A 156 -8.16 -17.81 -20.51
C CYS A 156 -6.66 -18.03 -20.74
N ALA A 157 -6.31 -19.23 -21.23
CA ALA A 157 -4.98 -19.51 -21.78
C ALA A 157 -4.95 -19.15 -23.27
N CYS A 158 -3.76 -18.89 -23.82
CA CYS A 158 -3.57 -18.57 -25.22
C CYS A 158 -2.37 -19.32 -25.80
N VAL A 159 -2.57 -19.95 -26.95
CA VAL A 159 -1.51 -20.52 -27.78
C VAL A 159 -1.64 -19.99 -29.21
N ALA A 160 -0.60 -20.08 -30.03
CA ALA A 160 -0.60 -19.59 -31.39
C ALA A 160 -0.12 -20.65 -32.37
N TRP A 161 -0.75 -20.75 -33.54
CA TRP A 161 -0.34 -21.68 -34.58
C TRP A 161 -0.54 -21.09 -35.96
N LYS A 162 0.49 -21.18 -36.82
CA LYS A 162 0.51 -20.59 -38.16
C LYS A 162 0.01 -19.12 -38.20
N GLY A 163 0.38 -18.33 -37.20
CA GLY A 163 -0.02 -16.90 -37.09
C GLY A 163 -1.42 -16.63 -36.51
N ALA A 164 -2.19 -17.66 -36.18
CA ALA A 164 -3.50 -17.53 -35.54
C ALA A 164 -3.43 -17.83 -34.04
N GLY A 165 -3.99 -16.96 -33.20
CA GLY A 165 -4.15 -17.19 -31.76
C GLY A 165 -5.36 -18.08 -31.45
N ILE A 166 -5.22 -18.96 -30.47
CA ILE A 166 -6.24 -19.87 -29.98
C ILE A 166 -6.42 -19.62 -28.49
N LEU A 167 -7.61 -19.16 -28.11
CA LEU A 167 -7.99 -18.92 -26.72
C LEU A 167 -8.67 -20.16 -26.15
N LEU A 168 -8.24 -20.58 -24.96
CA LEU A 168 -8.83 -21.68 -24.20
C LEU A 168 -9.45 -21.13 -22.92
N ALA A 169 -10.78 -21.17 -22.84
CA ALA A 169 -11.57 -20.70 -21.70
C ALA A 169 -12.35 -21.85 -21.05
N GLY A 170 -12.80 -21.65 -19.81
CA GLY A 170 -13.57 -22.64 -19.06
C GLY A 170 -13.29 -22.59 -17.57
N ASP A 171 -14.00 -23.38 -16.79
CA ASP A 171 -13.91 -23.37 -15.33
C ASP A 171 -12.55 -23.83 -14.80
N SER A 172 -12.29 -23.57 -13.51
CA SER A 172 -11.11 -24.10 -12.83
C SER A 172 -11.14 -25.64 -12.90
N GLY A 173 -10.03 -26.26 -13.31
CA GLY A 173 -9.94 -27.71 -13.50
C GLY A 173 -10.46 -28.21 -14.85
N SER A 174 -10.98 -27.35 -15.73
CA SER A 174 -11.40 -27.77 -17.08
C SER A 174 -10.25 -28.24 -17.97
N GLY A 175 -8.99 -27.98 -17.57
CA GLY A 175 -7.78 -28.45 -18.26
C GLY A 175 -7.11 -27.42 -19.19
N LYS A 176 -7.45 -26.13 -19.08
CA LYS A 176 -6.83 -25.01 -19.84
C LYS A 176 -5.30 -25.08 -19.87
N SER A 177 -4.68 -25.09 -18.68
CA SER A 177 -3.23 -25.10 -18.51
C SER A 177 -2.61 -26.36 -19.11
N THR A 178 -3.19 -27.53 -18.82
CA THR A 178 -2.76 -28.83 -19.34
C THR A 178 -2.82 -28.87 -20.87
N LEU A 179 -3.94 -28.47 -21.48
CA LEU A 179 -4.11 -28.50 -22.93
C LEU A 179 -3.22 -27.46 -23.62
N SER A 180 -3.03 -26.28 -23.02
CA SER A 180 -2.13 -25.25 -23.57
C SER A 180 -0.68 -25.73 -23.66
N LEU A 181 -0.20 -26.46 -22.65
CA LEU A 181 1.13 -27.05 -22.66
C LEU A 181 1.24 -28.20 -23.68
N ALA A 182 0.25 -29.10 -23.72
CA ALA A 182 0.25 -30.20 -24.68
C ALA A 182 0.21 -29.73 -26.14
N LEU A 183 -0.52 -28.64 -26.43
CA LEU A 183 -0.50 -27.99 -27.75
C LEU A 183 0.87 -27.41 -28.06
N ALA A 184 1.52 -26.81 -27.06
CA ALA A 184 2.85 -26.23 -27.24
C ALA A 184 3.91 -27.30 -27.58
N GLU A 185 3.89 -28.44 -26.89
CA GLU A 185 4.82 -29.57 -27.16
C GLU A 185 4.67 -30.16 -28.57
N ILE A 186 3.47 -30.07 -29.17
CA ILE A 186 3.24 -30.51 -30.56
C ILE A 186 3.43 -29.41 -31.62
N GLY A 187 4.07 -28.29 -31.23
CA GLY A 187 4.53 -27.24 -32.15
C GLY A 187 3.67 -25.97 -32.21
N PHE A 188 2.72 -25.79 -31.29
CA PHE A 188 2.07 -24.48 -31.10
C PHE A 188 3.01 -23.56 -30.33
N GLY A 189 2.95 -22.26 -30.59
CA GLY A 189 3.59 -21.26 -29.75
C GLY A 189 2.79 -21.06 -28.45
N PHE A 190 3.45 -21.11 -27.31
CA PHE A 190 2.83 -20.84 -26.01
C PHE A 190 2.82 -19.33 -25.76
N ALA A 191 1.64 -18.73 -25.51
CA ALA A 191 1.53 -17.31 -25.23
C ALA A 191 1.20 -17.00 -23.76
N SER A 192 0.19 -17.66 -23.19
CA SER A 192 -0.25 -17.41 -21.81
C SER A 192 -0.95 -18.61 -21.18
N ASP A 193 -0.93 -18.65 -19.86
CA ASP A 193 -1.75 -19.52 -19.01
C ASP A 193 -2.41 -18.70 -17.89
N ASP A 194 -3.53 -19.20 -17.37
CA ASP A 194 -4.41 -18.59 -16.35
C ASP A 194 -5.08 -17.27 -16.77
N ARG A 195 -4.31 -16.29 -17.24
CA ARG A 195 -4.79 -14.97 -17.62
C ARG A 195 -4.09 -14.48 -18.89
N THR A 196 -4.87 -13.86 -19.76
CA THR A 196 -4.38 -13.22 -20.98
C THR A 196 -4.76 -11.74 -20.97
N LEU A 197 -3.82 -10.87 -21.35
CA LEU A 197 -4.09 -9.44 -21.56
C LEU A 197 -4.47 -9.19 -23.00
N PHE A 198 -5.43 -8.30 -23.21
CA PHE A 198 -5.90 -7.93 -24.54
C PHE A 198 -5.78 -6.43 -24.74
N SER A 199 -5.28 -6.05 -25.92
CA SER A 199 -5.31 -4.67 -26.41
C SER A 199 -6.09 -4.58 -27.72
N LEU A 200 -6.62 -3.38 -27.99
CA LEU A 200 -7.17 -3.01 -29.29
C LEU A 200 -6.23 -1.94 -29.86
N GLU A 201 -5.41 -2.33 -30.84
CA GLU A 201 -4.39 -1.47 -31.46
C GLU A 201 -4.72 -1.35 -32.95
N GLU A 202 -4.95 -0.13 -33.42
CA GLU A 202 -5.29 0.15 -34.83
C GLU A 202 -6.46 -0.72 -35.38
N GLY A 203 -7.44 -1.03 -34.52
CA GLY A 203 -8.58 -1.89 -34.86
C GLY A 203 -8.30 -3.39 -34.81
N ARG A 204 -7.07 -3.81 -34.50
CA ARG A 204 -6.67 -5.20 -34.32
C ARG A 204 -6.73 -5.61 -32.86
N LEU A 205 -7.26 -6.80 -32.60
CA LEU A 205 -7.25 -7.40 -31.28
C LEU A 205 -5.98 -8.22 -31.10
N LEU A 206 -5.17 -7.85 -30.10
CA LEU A 206 -3.96 -8.57 -29.74
C LEU A 206 -4.11 -9.20 -28.36
N ALA A 207 -3.73 -10.47 -28.25
CA ALA A 207 -3.58 -11.21 -27.00
C ALA A 207 -2.11 -11.22 -26.59
N HIS A 208 -1.84 -10.94 -25.31
CA HIS A 208 -0.52 -10.79 -24.72
C HIS A 208 -0.34 -11.73 -23.53
N GLY A 209 0.85 -12.32 -23.44
CA GLY A 209 1.27 -13.16 -22.31
C GLY A 209 1.54 -12.38 -21.02
N LEU A 210 1.19 -12.95 -19.86
CA LEU A 210 1.40 -12.38 -18.52
C LEU A 210 2.53 -13.03 -17.73
N GLY A 211 3.24 -14.01 -18.28
CA GLY A 211 4.33 -14.63 -17.56
C GLY A 211 4.91 -15.83 -18.27
N PRO A 212 6.13 -16.24 -17.89
CA PRO A 212 6.79 -17.36 -18.53
C PRO A 212 6.17 -18.68 -18.06
N CYS A 213 5.62 -18.78 -16.85
CA CYS A 213 5.29 -20.10 -16.31
C CYS A 213 3.85 -20.54 -16.57
N VAL A 214 3.67 -21.85 -16.79
CA VAL A 214 2.38 -22.54 -16.73
C VAL A 214 2.16 -23.08 -15.32
N LYS A 215 0.93 -23.00 -14.81
CA LYS A 215 0.53 -23.51 -13.49
C LYS A 215 -0.18 -24.85 -13.63
N LEU A 216 0.45 -25.93 -13.17
CA LEU A 216 -0.14 -27.27 -13.19
C LEU A 216 -0.47 -27.77 -11.78
N ARG A 217 -1.58 -28.50 -11.65
CA ARG A 217 -1.83 -29.35 -10.48
C ARG A 217 -0.94 -30.61 -10.57
N PRO A 218 -0.59 -31.26 -9.45
CA PRO A 218 0.25 -32.47 -9.47
C PRO A 218 -0.25 -33.56 -10.44
N GLU A 219 -1.56 -33.81 -10.45
CA GLU A 219 -2.21 -34.77 -11.37
C GLU A 219 -2.03 -34.40 -12.84
N ALA A 220 -2.11 -33.11 -13.17
CA ALA A 220 -1.93 -32.62 -14.53
C ALA A 220 -0.46 -32.66 -14.95
N ALA A 221 0.45 -32.40 -14.01
CA ALA A 221 1.88 -32.49 -14.25
C ALA A 221 2.28 -33.91 -14.68
N ALA A 222 1.70 -34.95 -14.07
CA ALA A 222 1.98 -36.36 -14.39
C ALA A 222 1.78 -36.75 -15.87
N HIS A 223 1.09 -35.94 -16.68
CA HIS A 223 0.98 -36.15 -18.13
C HIS A 223 2.22 -35.73 -18.93
N PHE A 224 3.18 -35.05 -18.32
CA PHE A 224 4.36 -34.48 -18.97
C PHE A 224 5.65 -35.13 -18.43
N GLY A 225 6.57 -35.49 -19.32
CA GLY A 225 7.90 -35.98 -18.94
C GLY A 225 8.86 -34.83 -18.61
N GLY A 226 9.89 -35.08 -17.79
CA GLY A 226 10.96 -34.09 -17.54
C GLY A 226 10.66 -33.02 -16.48
N LEU A 227 9.69 -33.26 -15.60
CA LEU A 227 9.27 -32.33 -14.53
C LEU A 227 10.30 -32.11 -13.41
N GLU A 228 11.48 -32.74 -13.48
CA GLU A 228 12.56 -32.57 -12.50
C GLU A 228 13.04 -31.10 -12.38
N ASN A 229 12.74 -30.27 -13.39
CA ASN A 229 13.07 -28.84 -13.44
C ASN A 229 11.90 -27.91 -13.03
N GLY A 230 10.75 -28.45 -12.62
CA GLY A 230 9.64 -27.63 -12.13
C GLY A 230 9.99 -26.92 -10.84
N LEU A 231 9.60 -25.65 -10.72
CA LEU A 231 9.81 -24.88 -9.50
C LEU A 231 8.59 -25.09 -8.58
N PRO A 232 8.68 -25.92 -7.52
CA PRO A 232 7.60 -26.02 -6.56
C PRO A 232 7.45 -24.67 -5.85
N LEU A 233 6.31 -23.99 -6.06
CA LEU A 233 6.00 -22.80 -5.27
C LEU A 233 5.28 -23.23 -3.99
N ASN A 234 6.06 -23.62 -2.97
CA ASN A 234 5.54 -23.93 -1.65
C ASN A 234 5.40 -22.65 -0.80
N TRP A 235 4.50 -21.75 -1.19
CA TRP A 235 3.86 -20.90 -0.18
C TRP A 235 2.67 -21.66 0.39
N GLN A 236 2.23 -21.37 1.63
CA GLN A 236 1.23 -22.16 2.39
C GLN A 236 -0.15 -22.27 1.68
N ASN A 237 -0.22 -23.03 0.59
CA ASN A 237 -1.37 -23.15 -0.28
C ASN A 237 -1.68 -24.64 -0.41
N ALA A 238 -2.90 -25.04 -0.05
CA ALA A 238 -3.31 -26.44 0.08
C ALA A 238 -3.32 -27.24 -1.24
N GLU A 239 -3.11 -26.59 -2.39
CA GLU A 239 -3.26 -27.21 -3.73
C GLU A 239 -1.97 -27.77 -4.35
N GLY A 240 -0.79 -27.50 -3.77
CA GLY A 240 0.50 -28.07 -4.24
C GLY A 240 0.83 -27.80 -5.72
N ALA A 241 0.44 -26.64 -6.27
CA ALA A 241 0.63 -26.32 -7.68
C ALA A 241 2.12 -26.22 -8.07
N ILE A 242 2.44 -26.76 -9.24
CA ILE A 242 3.77 -26.78 -9.84
C ILE A 242 3.81 -25.72 -10.94
N TYR A 243 4.83 -24.86 -10.93
CA TYR A 243 5.06 -23.87 -11.97
C TYR A 243 6.23 -24.32 -12.83
N LEU A 244 6.02 -24.33 -14.13
CA LEU A 244 7.00 -24.79 -15.11
C LEU A 244 7.21 -23.69 -16.14
N ASP A 245 8.45 -23.45 -16.53
CA ASP A 245 8.69 -22.71 -17.77
C ASP A 245 8.46 -23.68 -18.95
N PRO A 246 7.40 -23.50 -19.76
CA PRO A 246 7.08 -24.38 -20.86
C PRO A 246 8.19 -24.43 -21.92
N THR A 247 9.08 -23.44 -21.98
CA THR A 247 10.20 -23.42 -22.95
C THR A 247 11.37 -24.33 -22.57
N THR A 248 11.37 -24.90 -21.36
CA THR A 248 12.33 -25.96 -21.02
C THR A 248 11.99 -27.28 -21.70
N ALA A 249 10.74 -27.46 -22.16
CA ALA A 249 10.35 -28.60 -22.96
C ALA A 249 10.84 -28.44 -24.41
N GLU A 250 11.36 -29.53 -24.99
CA GLU A 250 11.94 -29.52 -26.33
C GLU A 250 10.90 -29.09 -27.38
N GLY A 251 11.27 -28.14 -28.23
CA GLY A 251 10.42 -27.67 -29.35
C GLY A 251 9.36 -26.63 -28.98
N VAL A 252 9.15 -26.33 -27.69
CA VAL A 252 8.19 -25.31 -27.27
C VAL A 252 8.74 -23.90 -27.51
N LYS A 253 7.99 -23.09 -28.25
CA LYS A 253 8.34 -21.69 -28.54
C LYS A 253 7.43 -20.73 -27.78
N ARG A 254 8.02 -19.65 -27.25
CA ARG A 254 7.27 -18.54 -26.66
C ARG A 254 6.69 -17.64 -27.75
N VAL A 255 5.46 -17.16 -27.55
CA VAL A 255 4.83 -16.12 -28.36
C VAL A 255 4.37 -14.99 -27.44
N HIS A 256 4.99 -13.82 -27.59
CA HIS A 256 4.70 -12.68 -26.70
C HIS A 256 3.35 -12.02 -27.00
N SER A 257 2.97 -11.99 -28.27
CA SER A 257 1.65 -11.55 -28.71
C SER A 257 1.17 -12.30 -29.95
N CYS A 258 -0.14 -12.44 -30.07
CA CYS A 258 -0.77 -12.95 -31.29
C CYS A 258 -2.15 -12.34 -31.49
N GLU A 259 -2.69 -12.45 -32.69
CA GLU A 259 -4.07 -12.07 -32.98
C GLU A 259 -4.98 -13.30 -32.79
N PRO A 260 -5.90 -13.30 -31.80
CA PRO A 260 -6.83 -14.42 -31.61
C PRO A 260 -7.62 -14.74 -32.88
N ARG A 261 -7.98 -15.99 -33.13
CA ARG A 261 -8.87 -16.34 -34.25
C ARG A 261 -9.96 -17.30 -33.80
N TYR A 262 -9.63 -18.14 -32.83
CA TYR A 262 -10.52 -19.17 -32.32
C TYR A 262 -10.63 -19.04 -30.81
N LEU A 263 -11.86 -19.18 -30.30
CA LEU A 263 -12.13 -19.32 -28.87
C LEU A 263 -12.75 -20.69 -28.62
N PHE A 264 -12.13 -21.49 -27.76
CA PHE A 264 -12.65 -22.77 -27.31
C PHE A 264 -13.02 -22.71 -25.84
N PHE A 265 -14.27 -23.06 -25.52
CA PHE A 265 -14.70 -23.37 -24.16
C PHE A 265 -14.50 -24.85 -23.88
N LEU A 266 -13.74 -25.15 -22.83
CA LEU A 266 -13.39 -26.52 -22.45
C LEU A 266 -14.45 -27.12 -21.53
N GLU A 267 -15.03 -28.24 -21.95
CA GLU A 267 -15.94 -29.06 -21.13
C GLU A 267 -15.37 -30.48 -21.01
N ARG A 268 -14.90 -30.83 -19.81
CA ARG A 268 -14.31 -32.14 -19.53
C ARG A 268 -15.40 -33.13 -19.13
N GLY A 269 -15.59 -34.18 -19.93
CA GLY A 269 -16.56 -35.25 -19.70
C GLY A 269 -15.95 -36.53 -19.12
N SER A 270 -16.81 -37.51 -18.83
CA SER A 270 -16.42 -38.85 -18.34
C SER A 270 -16.31 -39.91 -19.44
N GLU A 271 -16.96 -39.72 -20.59
CA GLU A 271 -16.97 -40.67 -21.72
C GLU A 271 -16.27 -40.08 -22.95
N SER A 272 -15.54 -40.94 -23.67
CA SER A 272 -14.60 -40.56 -24.73
C SER A 272 -15.29 -40.17 -26.03
N ALA A 273 -15.33 -38.88 -26.33
CA ALA A 273 -15.27 -38.39 -27.71
C ALA A 273 -14.74 -36.96 -27.71
N PHE A 274 -13.64 -36.73 -28.43
CA PHE A 274 -13.29 -35.38 -28.86
C PHE A 274 -14.45 -34.84 -29.71
N SER A 275 -15.07 -33.76 -29.26
CA SER A 275 -16.20 -33.13 -29.96
C SER A 275 -15.99 -31.62 -30.01
N VAL A 276 -16.28 -31.03 -31.17
CA VAL A 276 -16.18 -29.59 -31.39
C VAL A 276 -17.49 -29.10 -31.97
N GLU A 277 -18.20 -28.27 -31.22
CA GLU A 277 -19.47 -27.66 -31.64
C GLU A 277 -19.31 -26.15 -31.73
N THR A 278 -19.88 -25.52 -32.76
CA THR A 278 -19.92 -24.06 -32.83
C THR A 278 -20.88 -23.50 -31.78
N ILE A 279 -20.49 -22.43 -31.09
CA ILE A 279 -21.39 -21.73 -30.17
C ILE A 279 -21.72 -20.33 -30.69
N PRO A 280 -22.96 -19.85 -30.46
CA PRO A 280 -23.34 -18.48 -30.80
C PRO A 280 -22.51 -17.45 -30.01
N SER A 281 -22.21 -16.31 -30.62
CA SER A 281 -21.45 -15.21 -30.01
C SER A 281 -22.07 -14.71 -28.70
N GLN A 282 -23.39 -14.71 -28.59
CA GLN A 282 -24.10 -14.31 -27.37
C GLN A 282 -23.83 -15.27 -26.20
N GLU A 283 -23.81 -16.58 -26.46
CA GLU A 283 -23.49 -17.60 -25.44
C GLU A 283 -22.01 -17.50 -25.04
N ALA A 284 -21.12 -17.31 -26.01
CA ALA A 284 -19.70 -17.07 -25.75
C ALA A 284 -19.46 -15.82 -24.87
N ALA A 285 -20.19 -14.73 -25.14
CA ALA A 285 -20.09 -13.50 -24.36
C ALA A 285 -20.55 -13.70 -22.91
N LEU A 286 -21.65 -14.43 -22.70
CA LEU A 286 -22.13 -14.77 -21.37
C LEU A 286 -21.08 -15.56 -20.59
N ARG A 287 -20.52 -16.61 -21.20
CA ARG A 287 -19.47 -17.44 -20.58
C ARG A 287 -18.19 -16.65 -20.27
N LEU A 288 -17.78 -15.70 -21.12
CA LEU A 288 -16.63 -14.80 -20.81
C LEU A 288 -16.95 -13.75 -19.74
N HIS A 289 -18.22 -13.38 -19.57
CA HIS A 289 -18.64 -12.43 -18.55
C HIS A 289 -18.77 -13.06 -17.15
N GLU A 290 -19.01 -14.36 -17.06
CA GLU A 290 -19.05 -15.09 -15.81
C GLU A 290 -17.69 -15.02 -15.09
N GLY A 291 -17.72 -14.70 -13.78
CA GLY A 291 -16.51 -14.64 -12.95
C GLY A 291 -15.61 -13.42 -13.14
N LEU A 292 -15.96 -12.43 -13.99
CA LEU A 292 -15.14 -11.23 -14.17
C LEU A 292 -15.06 -10.35 -12.91
N PRO A 293 -13.87 -9.79 -12.59
CA PRO A 293 -13.73 -8.89 -11.45
C PRO A 293 -14.45 -7.55 -11.70
N ARG A 294 -14.84 -6.88 -10.62
CA ARG A 294 -15.32 -5.49 -10.63
C ARG A 294 -14.19 -4.56 -11.05
N GLU A 295 -14.55 -3.56 -11.84
CA GLU A 295 -13.64 -2.54 -12.38
C GLU A 295 -14.35 -1.17 -12.43
N THR A 296 -13.60 -0.12 -12.73
CA THR A 296 -14.17 1.20 -13.03
C THR A 296 -15.05 1.13 -14.28
N VAL A 297 -15.96 2.10 -14.44
CA VAL A 297 -16.87 2.15 -15.60
C VAL A 297 -16.11 2.14 -16.92
N GLY A 298 -15.06 2.98 -17.05
CA GLY A 298 -14.23 3.03 -18.27
C GLY A 298 -13.57 1.69 -18.60
N ASN A 299 -12.92 1.06 -17.63
CA ASN A 299 -12.28 -0.25 -17.83
C ASN A 299 -13.32 -1.34 -18.15
N SER A 300 -14.47 -1.31 -17.49
CA SER A 300 -15.56 -2.25 -17.78
C SER A 300 -16.13 -2.07 -19.18
N GLN A 301 -16.15 -0.85 -19.73
CA GLN A 301 -16.57 -0.59 -21.12
C GLN A 301 -15.51 -1.08 -22.11
N PHE A 302 -14.23 -0.78 -21.86
CA PHE A 302 -13.13 -1.26 -22.70
C PHE A 302 -13.07 -2.79 -22.73
N ARG A 303 -13.13 -3.45 -21.56
CA ARG A 303 -13.18 -4.91 -21.46
C ARG A 303 -14.38 -5.50 -22.18
N LYS A 304 -15.53 -4.82 -22.16
CA LYS A 304 -16.69 -5.23 -22.95
C LYS A 304 -16.38 -5.16 -24.44
N SER A 305 -15.78 -4.08 -24.94
CA SER A 305 -15.40 -3.98 -26.37
C SER A 305 -14.41 -5.06 -26.82
N VAL A 306 -13.50 -5.46 -25.93
CA VAL A 306 -12.60 -6.59 -26.16
C VAL A 306 -13.38 -7.90 -26.26
N ILE A 307 -14.29 -8.17 -25.31
CA ILE A 307 -15.13 -9.37 -25.33
C ILE A 307 -15.97 -9.40 -26.61
N ASP A 308 -16.61 -8.29 -26.98
CA ASP A 308 -17.40 -8.16 -28.22
C ASP A 308 -16.54 -8.47 -29.46
N SER A 309 -15.28 -8.02 -29.50
CA SER A 309 -14.32 -8.33 -30.56
C SER A 309 -13.92 -9.81 -30.60
N ILE A 310 -13.72 -10.44 -29.44
CA ILE A 310 -13.40 -11.87 -29.33
C ILE A 310 -14.57 -12.73 -29.82
N VAL A 311 -15.78 -12.47 -29.33
CA VAL A 311 -16.95 -13.31 -29.65
C VAL A 311 -17.49 -13.10 -31.06
N GLY A 312 -17.03 -12.04 -31.75
CA GLY A 312 -17.20 -11.88 -33.19
C GLY A 312 -16.36 -12.85 -34.03
N ARG A 313 -15.41 -13.57 -33.40
CA ARG A 313 -14.56 -14.60 -34.03
C ARG A 313 -15.21 -15.98 -33.90
N GLU A 314 -14.59 -17.00 -34.49
CA GLU A 314 -15.10 -18.37 -34.44
C GLU A 314 -15.01 -18.93 -33.00
N CYS A 315 -16.17 -19.21 -32.42
CA CYS A 315 -16.30 -19.70 -31.04
C CYS A 315 -16.80 -21.15 -31.04
N PHE A 316 -16.17 -21.99 -30.22
CA PHE A 316 -16.47 -23.41 -30.12
C PHE A 316 -16.61 -23.89 -28.68
N LEU A 317 -17.37 -24.96 -28.52
CA LEU A 317 -17.37 -25.83 -27.35
C LEU A 317 -16.53 -27.06 -27.66
N LEU A 318 -15.49 -27.31 -26.86
CA LEU A 318 -14.64 -28.48 -26.96
C LEU A 318 -14.97 -29.45 -25.82
N GLY A 319 -15.72 -30.49 -26.14
CA GLY A 319 -15.99 -31.61 -25.26
C GLY A 319 -14.86 -32.64 -25.36
N TYR A 320 -14.27 -33.03 -24.22
CA TYR A 320 -13.18 -34.01 -24.23
C TYR A 320 -13.02 -34.81 -22.93
N ALA A 321 -12.34 -35.95 -23.05
CA ALA A 321 -11.89 -36.79 -21.94
C ALA A 321 -10.56 -37.47 -22.30
N GLY A 322 -9.81 -37.96 -21.31
CA GLY A 322 -8.58 -38.72 -21.54
C GLY A 322 -7.29 -37.89 -21.63
N ASN A 323 -6.32 -38.39 -22.40
CA ASN A 323 -4.96 -37.88 -22.46
C ASN A 323 -4.87 -36.50 -23.19
N PRO A 324 -4.21 -35.48 -22.60
CA PRO A 324 -4.14 -34.13 -23.18
C PRO A 324 -3.42 -34.07 -24.53
N HIS A 325 -2.39 -34.88 -24.80
CA HIS A 325 -1.70 -34.92 -26.10
C HIS A 325 -2.60 -35.46 -27.21
N GLY A 326 -3.44 -36.46 -26.91
CA GLY A 326 -4.43 -36.98 -27.87
C GLY A 326 -5.42 -35.89 -28.29
N ILE A 327 -5.88 -35.10 -27.32
CA ILE A 327 -6.77 -33.95 -27.57
C ILE A 327 -6.05 -32.84 -28.33
N ALA A 328 -4.79 -32.56 -27.99
CA ALA A 328 -3.98 -31.58 -28.71
C ALA A 328 -3.80 -31.96 -30.19
N TRP A 329 -3.53 -33.22 -30.50
CA TRP A 329 -3.44 -33.73 -31.88
C TRP A 329 -4.77 -33.64 -32.63
N ALA A 330 -5.89 -34.02 -32.00
CA ALA A 330 -7.21 -33.91 -32.59
C ALA A 330 -7.58 -32.44 -32.89
N LEU A 331 -7.29 -31.52 -31.96
CA LEU A 331 -7.50 -30.09 -32.14
C LEU A 331 -6.62 -29.51 -33.24
N ARG A 332 -5.35 -29.94 -33.32
CA ARG A 332 -4.46 -29.57 -34.42
C ARG A 332 -5.00 -30.01 -35.78
N GLY A 333 -5.52 -31.24 -35.88
CA GLY A 333 -6.18 -31.75 -37.09
C GLY A 333 -7.36 -30.88 -37.50
N PHE A 334 -8.27 -30.61 -36.57
CA PHE A 334 -9.44 -29.73 -36.79
C PHE A 334 -9.04 -28.33 -37.27
N LEU A 335 -7.97 -27.75 -36.71
CA LEU A 335 -7.48 -26.42 -37.10
C LEU A 335 -6.75 -26.44 -38.45
N ALA A 336 -6.06 -27.53 -38.80
CA ALA A 336 -5.33 -27.65 -40.07
C ALA A 336 -6.28 -27.49 -41.26
N ASP A 337 -7.39 -28.23 -41.21
CA ASP A 337 -8.43 -28.21 -42.23
C ASP A 337 -9.03 -26.82 -42.44
N ARG A 338 -9.09 -25.98 -41.39
CA ARG A 338 -9.65 -24.62 -41.46
C ARG A 338 -8.64 -23.56 -41.89
N LEU A 339 -7.39 -23.68 -41.44
CA LEU A 339 -6.34 -22.70 -41.77
C LEU A 339 -5.82 -22.87 -43.21
N GLU A 340 -5.90 -24.07 -43.77
CA GLU A 340 -5.50 -24.33 -45.16
C GLU A 340 -6.59 -23.98 -46.19
N ASN A 341 -7.86 -23.88 -45.77
CA ASN A 341 -9.01 -23.66 -46.66
C ASN A 341 -9.68 -22.27 -46.59
N ALA A 342 -9.08 -21.25 -45.94
CA ALA A 342 -9.74 -19.96 -45.71
C ALA A 342 -9.06 -18.74 -46.37
N PRO A 343 -9.63 -18.16 -47.45
CA PRO A 343 -9.29 -16.81 -47.91
C PRO A 343 -10.20 -15.76 -47.23
N GLY A 344 -9.61 -14.85 -46.46
CA GLY A 344 -10.26 -13.61 -46.01
C GLY A 344 -11.33 -13.73 -44.92
N PHE A 345 -11.38 -12.74 -44.04
CA PHE A 345 -12.32 -12.62 -42.91
C PHE A 345 -13.80 -12.74 -43.36
N PRO A 346 -14.61 -13.65 -42.78
CA PRO A 346 -16.07 -13.56 -42.89
C PRO A 346 -16.62 -12.52 -41.89
N GLY A 347 -17.60 -11.74 -42.32
CA GLY A 347 -18.34 -10.80 -41.46
C GLY A 347 -19.26 -11.53 -40.44
N PRO A 348 -19.81 -10.79 -39.46
CA PRO A 348 -20.50 -11.38 -38.32
C PRO A 348 -21.77 -12.16 -38.73
N PRO A 349 -22.05 -13.34 -38.12
CA PRO A 349 -23.21 -14.14 -38.47
C PRO A 349 -24.52 -13.54 -37.91
N ARG A 350 -25.62 -13.75 -38.65
CA ARG A 350 -26.98 -13.35 -38.27
C ARG A 350 -27.59 -14.29 -37.21
N ILE A 351 -28.41 -13.68 -36.35
CA ILE A 351 -29.01 -14.19 -35.12
C ILE A 351 -30.06 -15.28 -35.37
N THR A 352 -30.01 -16.39 -34.61
CA THR A 352 -31.18 -17.23 -34.33
C THR A 352 -31.20 -17.76 -32.90
N SER A 353 -32.30 -17.43 -32.20
CA SER A 353 -32.89 -17.94 -30.95
C SER A 353 -31.99 -18.27 -29.74
N ALA A 354 -32.20 -17.50 -28.66
CA ALA A 354 -31.60 -17.65 -27.34
C ALA A 354 -32.22 -18.81 -26.52
N ARG A 355 -31.37 -19.58 -25.84
CA ARG A 355 -31.76 -20.43 -24.70
C ARG A 355 -31.82 -19.59 -23.41
N PRO A 356 -32.53 -20.06 -22.35
CA PRO A 356 -32.86 -19.23 -21.21
C PRO A 356 -31.63 -18.84 -20.38
N VAL A 357 -31.64 -17.58 -19.99
CA VAL A 357 -30.63 -16.86 -19.21
C VAL A 357 -30.36 -17.57 -17.88
N ARG A 358 -29.11 -18.01 -17.65
CA ARG A 358 -28.61 -18.29 -16.30
C ARG A 358 -28.46 -16.96 -15.55
N LYS A 359 -28.94 -16.92 -14.31
CA LYS A 359 -28.91 -15.72 -13.44
C LYS A 359 -27.48 -15.16 -13.36
N SER A 360 -27.34 -13.85 -13.56
CA SER A 360 -26.06 -13.15 -13.44
C SER A 360 -25.47 -13.33 -12.05
N VAL A 361 -24.30 -13.97 -11.96
CA VAL A 361 -23.53 -14.07 -10.70
C VAL A 361 -22.94 -12.69 -10.38
N PRO A 362 -22.97 -12.23 -9.12
CA PRO A 362 -22.36 -10.95 -8.73
C PRO A 362 -20.87 -10.89 -9.10
N ARG A 363 -20.43 -9.81 -9.74
CA ARG A 363 -19.01 -9.57 -10.04
C ARG A 363 -18.18 -9.55 -8.76
N GLN A 364 -17.05 -10.25 -8.76
CA GLN A 364 -16.14 -10.37 -7.61
C GLN A 364 -15.29 -9.11 -7.44
N ASP A 365 -15.01 -8.67 -6.22
CA ASP A 365 -14.05 -7.59 -5.93
C ASP A 365 -12.98 -8.10 -4.95
N PRO A 366 -12.04 -8.94 -5.43
CA PRO A 366 -11.04 -9.57 -4.56
C PRO A 366 -10.09 -8.56 -3.91
N LEU A 367 -9.95 -7.36 -4.50
CA LEU A 367 -9.14 -6.26 -3.99
C LEU A 367 -9.91 -5.37 -3.02
N ARG A 368 -11.23 -5.57 -2.86
CA ARG A 368 -12.12 -4.70 -2.08
C ARG A 368 -12.04 -3.22 -2.48
N ARG A 369 -11.70 -2.96 -3.75
CA ARG A 369 -11.45 -1.63 -4.32
C ARG A 369 -12.68 -0.73 -4.34
N PHE A 370 -13.86 -1.35 -4.38
CA PHE A 370 -15.14 -0.69 -4.45
C PHE A 370 -15.96 -0.88 -3.17
N THR A 371 -15.28 -1.11 -2.04
CA THR A 371 -15.92 -1.20 -0.73
C THR A 371 -16.77 0.06 -0.46
N PRO A 372 -18.09 -0.08 -0.24
CA PRO A 372 -18.94 1.04 0.09
C PRO A 372 -18.52 1.69 1.42
N VAL A 373 -18.56 3.02 1.48
CA VAL A 373 -18.23 3.81 2.68
C VAL A 373 -19.45 4.66 3.10
N PRO A 374 -20.53 4.04 3.59
CA PRO A 374 -21.78 4.74 3.90
C PRO A 374 -21.68 5.72 5.07
N TYR A 375 -20.67 5.60 5.94
CA TYR A 375 -20.47 6.50 7.06
C TYR A 375 -19.52 7.63 6.65
N SER A 376 -19.94 8.87 6.84
CA SER A 376 -19.12 10.05 6.60
C SER A 376 -19.32 11.08 7.71
N ALA A 377 -18.25 11.77 8.09
CA ALA A 377 -18.28 12.90 9.00
C ALA A 377 -17.16 13.89 8.67
N ASP A 378 -17.44 15.18 8.86
CA ASP A 378 -16.48 16.26 8.69
C ASP A 378 -16.07 16.81 10.06
N PHE A 379 -14.77 17.03 10.23
CA PHE A 379 -14.15 17.50 11.47
C PHE A 379 -13.33 18.76 11.20
N HIS A 380 -13.40 19.75 12.10
CA HIS A 380 -12.56 20.94 12.02
C HIS A 380 -11.39 20.85 13.01
N SER A 381 -10.22 20.41 12.54
CA SER A 381 -9.02 20.21 13.34
C SER A 381 -7.90 21.13 12.88
N MET A 382 -7.28 21.88 13.80
CA MET A 382 -6.18 22.80 13.51
C MET A 382 -6.48 23.76 12.34
N ARG A 383 -7.70 24.31 12.32
CA ARG A 383 -8.23 25.18 11.26
C ARG A 383 -8.32 24.54 9.88
N ARG A 384 -8.48 23.23 9.81
CA ARG A 384 -8.65 22.48 8.55
C ARG A 384 -9.88 21.59 8.65
N ASN A 385 -10.62 21.50 7.55
CA ASN A 385 -11.75 20.61 7.41
C ASN A 385 -11.27 19.24 6.93
N ILE A 386 -11.38 18.21 7.76
CA ILE A 386 -10.99 16.84 7.44
C ILE A 386 -12.25 16.00 7.33
N ARG A 387 -12.47 15.39 6.17
CA ARG A 387 -13.53 14.41 5.97
C ARG A 387 -13.02 13.02 6.28
N ILE A 388 -13.74 12.29 7.12
CA ILE A 388 -13.51 10.85 7.32
C ILE A 388 -14.68 10.08 6.72
N GLU A 389 -14.37 9.07 5.91
CA GLU A 389 -15.34 8.13 5.33
C GLU A 389 -14.99 6.70 5.74
N SER A 390 -15.98 5.88 6.07
CA SER A 390 -15.76 4.50 6.50
C SER A 390 -16.89 3.56 6.12
N ASN A 391 -16.56 2.27 6.01
CA ASN A 391 -17.52 1.18 5.96
C ASN A 391 -17.98 0.70 7.34
N SER A 392 -17.36 1.20 8.43
CA SER A 392 -17.59 0.75 9.79
C SER A 392 -18.11 1.87 10.68
N ALA A 393 -19.24 1.62 11.36
CA ALA A 393 -19.78 2.53 12.37
C ALA A 393 -18.83 2.67 13.57
N LEU A 394 -18.15 1.58 13.96
CA LEU A 394 -17.19 1.56 15.06
C LEU A 394 -16.00 2.50 14.79
N ILE A 395 -15.43 2.43 13.58
CA ILE A 395 -14.35 3.34 13.17
C ILE A 395 -14.81 4.79 13.25
N MET A 396 -16.04 5.07 12.80
CA MET A 396 -16.61 6.41 12.87
C MET A 396 -16.84 6.88 14.32
N GLU A 397 -17.24 5.98 15.22
CA GLU A 397 -17.37 6.26 16.65
C GLU A 397 -16.03 6.59 17.30
N HIS A 398 -14.99 5.78 17.05
CA HIS A 398 -13.63 6.07 17.53
C HIS A 398 -13.08 7.38 16.96
N ALA A 399 -13.30 7.65 15.68
CA ALA A 399 -12.93 8.93 15.07
C ALA A 399 -13.63 10.11 15.75
N ARG A 400 -14.94 10.01 16.01
CA ARG A 400 -15.69 11.04 16.74
C ARG A 400 -15.21 11.23 18.18
N ARG A 401 -14.77 10.18 18.87
CA ARG A 401 -14.19 10.30 20.21
C ARG A 401 -12.81 10.98 20.17
N ALA A 402 -11.92 10.52 19.31
CA ALA A 402 -10.57 11.09 19.16
C ALA A 402 -10.61 12.55 18.69
N LEU A 403 -11.55 12.89 17.81
CA LEU A 403 -11.75 14.24 17.29
C LEU A 403 -12.93 14.95 17.98
N SER A 404 -13.40 14.47 19.13
CA SER A 404 -14.56 15.04 19.85
C SER A 404 -14.34 16.50 20.24
N ARG A 405 -13.07 16.87 20.39
CA ARG A 405 -12.64 18.22 20.73
C ARG A 405 -12.66 19.12 19.50
N CYS A 406 -12.54 18.59 18.29
CA CYS A 406 -12.56 19.38 17.06
C CYS A 406 -13.94 20.00 16.82
N GLY A 407 -13.98 21.25 16.36
CA GLY A 407 -15.23 21.94 16.05
C GLY A 407 -15.97 21.31 14.85
N PRO A 408 -17.25 21.66 14.63
CA PRO A 408 -17.94 21.32 13.39
C PRO A 408 -17.24 21.97 12.20
N ALA A 409 -17.24 21.29 11.05
CA ALA A 409 -16.63 21.82 9.82
C ALA A 409 -17.21 23.19 9.45
N THR A 410 -16.33 24.12 9.10
CA THR A 410 -16.67 25.52 8.85
C THR A 410 -16.90 25.84 7.36
N GLY A 411 -16.76 24.85 6.47
CA GLY A 411 -16.92 24.99 5.02
C GLY A 411 -17.47 23.75 4.31
N PRO A 412 -17.92 23.88 3.05
CA PRO A 412 -18.64 22.82 2.34
C PRO A 412 -17.74 21.72 1.75
N LEU A 413 -16.45 22.00 1.55
CA LEU A 413 -15.47 21.07 0.99
C LEU A 413 -14.38 20.77 2.01
N PRO A 414 -13.97 19.50 2.15
CA PRO A 414 -12.85 19.14 3.02
C PRO A 414 -11.52 19.56 2.40
N ASP A 415 -10.61 20.04 3.25
CA ASP A 415 -9.21 20.26 2.89
C ASP A 415 -8.49 18.95 2.61
N PHE A 416 -8.91 17.86 3.26
CA PHE A 416 -8.37 16.51 3.04
C PHE A 416 -9.43 15.44 3.34
N CYS A 417 -9.44 14.35 2.57
CA CYS A 417 -10.35 13.23 2.78
C CYS A 417 -9.59 11.95 3.18
N TRP A 418 -9.98 11.34 4.30
CA TRP A 418 -9.46 10.07 4.78
C TRP A 418 -10.52 8.98 4.68
N LYS A 419 -10.23 7.92 3.93
CA LYS A 419 -11.07 6.74 3.84
C LYS A 419 -10.50 5.64 4.69
N VAL A 420 -11.21 5.22 5.73
CA VAL A 420 -10.74 4.21 6.68
C VAL A 420 -11.67 3.01 6.61
N ILE A 421 -11.15 1.89 6.13
CA ILE A 421 -11.91 0.68 5.84
C ILE A 421 -11.53 -0.40 6.85
N SER A 422 -12.53 -0.89 7.60
CA SER A 422 -12.41 -2.09 8.42
C SER A 422 -12.55 -3.32 7.53
N ASP A 423 -11.62 -4.26 7.60
CA ASP A 423 -11.72 -5.56 6.96
C ASP A 423 -12.06 -6.65 7.99
N PRO A 424 -13.33 -7.15 8.00
CA PRO A 424 -13.76 -8.19 8.93
C PRO A 424 -13.23 -9.58 8.58
N ASP A 425 -12.70 -9.79 7.37
CA ASP A 425 -12.17 -11.10 6.96
C ASP A 425 -10.80 -11.39 7.57
N ILE A 426 -10.21 -10.41 8.25
CA ILE A 426 -8.85 -10.46 8.78
C ILE A 426 -8.89 -10.48 10.29
N ARG A 427 -8.23 -11.49 10.86
CA ARG A 427 -8.05 -11.63 12.29
C ARG A 427 -6.60 -11.31 12.63
N LEU A 428 -6.31 -10.03 12.76
CA LEU A 428 -5.06 -9.54 13.34
C LEU A 428 -5.43 -8.81 14.64
N GLU A 429 -5.08 -9.39 15.78
CA GLU A 429 -5.29 -8.81 17.11
C GLU A 429 -4.05 -8.02 17.55
N PRO A 430 -4.17 -7.12 18.54
CA PRO A 430 -3.01 -6.53 19.19
C PRO A 430 -2.03 -7.61 19.70
N PRO A 431 -0.71 -7.32 19.77
CA PRO A 431 -0.10 -5.99 19.64
C PRO A 431 -0.07 -5.46 18.21
N TRP A 432 -0.10 -4.14 18.06
CA TRP A 432 0.04 -3.49 16.75
C TRP A 432 1.39 -3.84 16.13
N PRO A 433 1.42 -4.20 14.82
CA PRO A 433 2.63 -4.68 14.18
C PRO A 433 3.66 -3.57 13.97
N GLU A 434 4.90 -3.95 13.65
CA GLU A 434 5.91 -3.01 13.20
C GLU A 434 5.44 -2.24 11.96
N MET A 435 5.71 -0.93 11.97
CA MET A 435 5.40 -0.03 10.87
C MET A 435 6.63 0.14 9.97
N THR A 436 6.50 -0.15 8.68
CA THR A 436 7.47 0.25 7.66
C THR A 436 6.80 1.20 6.68
N ALA A 437 7.55 2.16 6.15
CA ALA A 437 7.00 3.18 5.26
C ALA A 437 7.96 3.50 4.11
N PHE A 438 7.39 4.04 3.04
CA PHE A 438 8.13 4.56 1.90
C PHE A 438 7.34 5.67 1.20
N SER A 439 8.04 6.60 0.55
CA SER A 439 7.45 7.73 -0.15
C SER A 439 8.24 8.15 -1.38
N ASP A 440 7.52 8.70 -2.36
CA ASP A 440 8.06 9.24 -3.58
C ASP A 440 7.13 10.34 -4.14
N GLY A 441 7.63 11.57 -4.20
CA GLY A 441 6.83 12.72 -4.59
C GLY A 441 5.58 12.90 -3.70
N HIS A 442 4.41 12.82 -4.30
CA HIS A 442 3.11 12.99 -3.63
C HIS A 442 2.56 11.71 -2.99
N LEU A 443 3.12 10.54 -3.33
CA LEU A 443 2.67 9.25 -2.81
C LEU A 443 3.52 8.84 -1.61
N ARG A 444 2.86 8.34 -0.58
CA ARG A 444 3.49 7.76 0.60
C ARG A 444 2.61 6.67 1.18
N PHE A 445 3.21 5.62 1.72
CA PHE A 445 2.45 4.57 2.41
C PHE A 445 3.17 4.08 3.67
N VAL A 446 2.37 3.45 4.53
CA VAL A 446 2.79 2.69 5.69
C VAL A 446 2.22 1.28 5.58
N ASN A 447 3.10 0.31 5.65
CA ASN A 447 2.79 -1.08 5.84
C ASN A 447 2.63 -1.36 7.35
N LEU A 448 1.48 -1.93 7.75
CA LEU A 448 1.15 -2.29 9.12
C LEU A 448 1.06 -3.82 9.20
N GLY A 449 2.20 -4.47 9.37
CA GLY A 449 2.29 -5.92 9.24
C GLY A 449 2.21 -6.34 7.77
N GLN A 450 1.35 -7.30 7.44
CA GLN A 450 1.07 -7.68 6.05
C GLN A 450 -0.36 -7.29 5.61
N LEU A 451 -1.29 -7.24 6.56
CA LEU A 451 -2.73 -7.30 6.31
C LEU A 451 -3.44 -5.95 6.53
N SER A 452 -2.69 -4.91 6.88
CA SER A 452 -3.21 -3.56 7.10
C SER A 452 -2.21 -2.54 6.55
N PHE A 453 -2.70 -1.40 6.10
CA PHE A 453 -1.85 -0.37 5.52
C PHE A 453 -2.52 1.01 5.58
N ILE A 454 -1.71 2.04 5.38
CA ILE A 454 -2.13 3.42 5.15
C ILE A 454 -1.43 3.91 3.89
N ALA A 455 -2.16 4.55 2.98
CA ALA A 455 -1.62 5.17 1.79
C ALA A 455 -2.17 6.59 1.66
N VAL A 456 -1.31 7.55 1.30
CA VAL A 456 -1.67 8.96 1.17
C VAL A 456 -1.18 9.46 -0.18
N ASP A 457 -2.11 10.07 -0.92
CA ASP A 457 -1.86 10.84 -2.13
C ASP A 457 -2.08 12.32 -1.78
N THR A 458 -0.98 13.04 -1.58
CA THR A 458 -1.03 14.44 -1.18
C THR A 458 -1.50 15.38 -2.29
N GLU A 459 -1.40 14.97 -3.55
CA GLU A 459 -1.82 15.78 -4.68
C GLU A 459 -3.34 15.73 -4.84
N CYS A 460 -3.93 14.53 -4.72
CA CYS A 460 -5.39 14.36 -4.69
C CYS A 460 -6.02 14.73 -3.34
N ARG A 461 -5.20 15.04 -2.32
CA ARG A 461 -5.60 15.26 -0.92
C ARG A 461 -6.51 14.14 -0.38
N GLN A 462 -6.12 12.90 -0.68
CA GLN A 462 -6.83 11.69 -0.31
C GLN A 462 -5.91 10.70 0.39
N ALA A 463 -6.43 10.07 1.44
CA ALA A 463 -5.76 8.97 2.12
C ALA A 463 -6.70 7.77 2.23
N ILE A 464 -6.13 6.58 2.21
CA ILE A 464 -6.82 5.31 2.39
C ILE A 464 -6.10 4.53 3.48
N ALA A 465 -6.84 4.03 4.46
CA ALA A 465 -6.37 3.06 5.44
C ALA A 465 -7.23 1.82 5.37
N PHE A 466 -6.61 0.64 5.25
CA PHE A 466 -7.28 -0.64 5.49
C PHE A 466 -6.74 -1.22 6.79
N VAL A 467 -7.65 -1.56 7.69
CA VAL A 467 -7.32 -2.02 9.03
C VAL A 467 -8.13 -3.28 9.33
N SER A 468 -7.49 -4.29 9.92
CA SER A 468 -8.17 -5.46 10.51
C SER A 468 -9.29 -5.01 11.46
N ASP A 469 -10.46 -5.63 11.42
CA ASP A 469 -11.56 -5.31 12.34
C ASP A 469 -11.15 -5.48 13.81
N HIS A 470 -10.31 -6.46 14.11
CA HIS A 470 -9.80 -6.70 15.45
C HIS A 470 -8.84 -5.59 15.93
N LEU A 471 -7.99 -5.05 15.05
CA LEU A 471 -7.16 -3.88 15.39
C LEU A 471 -8.02 -2.62 15.53
N ALA A 472 -9.07 -2.49 14.71
CA ALA A 472 -9.97 -1.33 14.77
C ALA A 472 -10.76 -1.25 16.09
N ARG A 473 -10.94 -2.37 16.82
CA ARG A 473 -11.55 -2.42 18.16
C ARG A 473 -10.65 -1.91 19.28
N ASP A 474 -9.34 -1.90 19.08
CA ASP A 474 -8.41 -1.25 19.99
C ASP A 474 -8.49 0.27 19.76
N GLU A 475 -9.38 0.94 20.50
CA GLU A 475 -9.63 2.38 20.37
C GLU A 475 -8.35 3.21 20.55
N ALA A 476 -7.54 2.85 21.57
CA ALA A 476 -6.31 3.59 21.89
C ALA A 476 -5.28 3.42 20.77
N GLY A 477 -5.09 2.20 20.29
CA GLY A 477 -4.21 1.91 19.17
C GLY A 477 -4.70 2.49 17.85
N PHE A 478 -6.01 2.48 17.59
CA PHE A 478 -6.59 3.06 16.38
C PHE A 478 -6.31 4.57 16.31
N ALA A 479 -6.54 5.31 17.40
CA ALA A 479 -6.22 6.73 17.45
C ALA A 479 -4.71 6.98 17.32
N SER A 480 -3.90 6.19 18.04
CA SER A 480 -2.44 6.33 18.16
C SER A 480 -1.65 5.89 16.92
N ILE A 481 -2.19 4.97 16.12
CA ILE A 481 -1.51 4.45 14.93
C ILE A 481 -2.18 4.95 13.67
N VAL A 482 -3.48 4.74 13.51
CA VAL A 482 -4.18 5.01 12.24
C VAL A 482 -4.44 6.49 12.08
N LEU A 483 -5.18 7.11 13.01
CA LEU A 483 -5.53 8.54 12.91
C LEU A 483 -4.29 9.42 13.03
N ALA A 484 -3.38 9.09 13.95
CA ALA A 484 -2.10 9.80 14.09
C ALA A 484 -1.30 9.78 12.78
N SER A 485 -1.17 8.60 12.14
CA SER A 485 -0.46 8.47 10.86
C SER A 485 -1.14 9.23 9.73
N LEU A 486 -2.47 9.11 9.59
CA LEU A 486 -3.24 9.85 8.60
C LEU A 486 -3.04 11.36 8.73
N PHE A 487 -3.04 11.87 9.97
CA PHE A 487 -2.80 13.29 10.23
C PHE A 487 -1.34 13.69 9.96
N TYR A 488 -0.35 12.99 10.52
CA TYR A 488 1.07 13.26 10.25
C TYR A 488 1.37 13.34 8.76
N PHE A 489 0.86 12.38 7.99
CA PHE A 489 1.16 12.27 6.57
C PHE A 489 0.35 13.20 5.67
N SER A 490 -0.68 13.87 6.19
CA SER A 490 -1.43 14.93 5.50
C SER A 490 -1.07 16.34 6.00
N ALA A 491 -0.49 16.47 7.20
CA ALA A 491 -0.19 17.73 7.86
C ALA A 491 0.59 18.70 6.96
N GLY A 492 1.58 18.19 6.23
CA GLY A 492 2.38 19.05 5.36
C GLY A 492 1.58 19.67 4.20
N THR A 493 0.64 18.92 3.65
CA THR A 493 -0.29 19.39 2.61
C THR A 493 -1.32 20.37 3.15
N LEU A 494 -1.61 20.26 4.45
CA LEU A 494 -2.44 21.18 5.21
C LEU A 494 -1.69 22.46 5.64
N GLY A 495 -0.41 22.61 5.27
CA GLY A 495 0.41 23.77 5.60
C GLY A 495 0.97 23.76 7.02
N LEU A 496 0.93 22.61 7.71
CA LEU A 496 1.45 22.45 9.06
C LEU A 496 2.84 21.82 9.04
N THR A 497 3.75 22.35 9.85
CA THR A 497 5.08 21.76 10.08
C THR A 497 5.04 20.91 11.34
N ALA A 498 5.27 19.60 11.23
CA ALA A 498 5.26 18.70 12.38
C ALA A 498 6.65 18.57 13.02
N LEU A 499 6.72 18.64 14.35
CA LEU A 499 7.91 18.27 15.14
C LEU A 499 7.51 17.34 16.30
N SER A 500 8.36 16.36 16.59
CA SER A 500 8.22 15.55 17.80
C SER A 500 8.65 16.35 19.02
N ALA A 501 7.67 16.92 19.71
CA ALA A 501 7.82 17.70 20.92
C ALA A 501 6.58 17.53 21.80
N SER A 502 6.78 17.51 23.11
CA SER A 502 5.68 17.65 24.07
C SER A 502 5.48 19.14 24.38
N CYS A 503 4.32 19.52 24.93
CA CYS A 503 4.03 20.91 25.26
C CYS A 503 3.19 20.99 26.53
N VAL A 504 3.59 21.87 27.44
CA VAL A 504 2.75 22.35 28.54
C VAL A 504 2.27 23.73 28.20
N ALA A 505 1.00 24.03 28.44
CA ALA A 505 0.42 25.33 28.11
C ALA A 505 -0.26 25.98 29.31
N ARG A 506 -0.32 27.32 29.30
CA ARG A 506 -1.09 28.14 30.24
C ARG A 506 -1.44 29.47 29.59
N ALA A 507 -2.71 29.88 29.70
CA ALA A 507 -3.19 31.19 29.22
C ALA A 507 -2.74 31.53 27.78
N GLY A 508 -2.89 30.58 26.85
CA GLY A 508 -2.52 30.74 25.43
C GLY A 508 -1.01 30.67 25.12
N LYS A 509 -0.15 30.46 26.13
CA LYS A 509 1.31 30.30 25.97
C LYS A 509 1.70 28.84 26.11
N GLY A 510 2.69 28.41 25.33
CA GLY A 510 3.21 27.04 25.33
C GLY A 510 4.71 26.97 25.63
N LEU A 511 5.12 25.98 26.43
CA LEU A 511 6.52 25.63 26.65
C LEU A 511 6.77 24.28 26.00
N LEU A 512 7.68 24.24 25.02
CA LEU A 512 7.98 23.04 24.25
C LEU A 512 9.04 22.19 24.95
N LEU A 513 8.84 20.87 24.97
CA LEU A 513 9.74 19.91 25.58
C LEU A 513 10.32 18.95 24.55
N PHE A 514 11.63 18.78 24.63
CA PHE A 514 12.42 17.89 23.79
C PHE A 514 13.25 16.94 24.65
N GLY A 515 13.70 15.84 24.05
CA GLY A 515 14.54 14.85 24.73
C GLY A 515 14.41 13.48 24.10
N VAL A 516 15.37 12.60 24.39
CA VAL A 516 15.36 11.20 23.95
C VAL A 516 14.16 10.43 24.52
N PRO A 517 13.77 9.27 23.96
CA PRO A 517 12.77 8.41 24.58
C PRO A 517 13.08 8.17 26.06
N ARG A 518 12.05 8.06 26.90
CA ARG A 518 12.16 7.89 28.37
C ARG A 518 12.85 9.03 29.14
N SER A 519 13.10 10.18 28.52
CA SER A 519 13.60 11.40 29.19
C SER A 519 12.55 12.11 30.07
N GLY A 520 11.44 11.46 30.43
CA GLY A 520 10.41 12.00 31.31
C GLY A 520 9.49 13.08 30.72
N LYS A 521 9.49 13.34 29.40
CA LYS A 521 8.64 14.40 28.79
C LYS A 521 7.15 14.23 29.10
N THR A 522 6.60 13.07 28.77
CA THR A 522 5.18 12.70 28.98
C THR A 522 4.80 12.85 30.46
N THR A 523 5.60 12.25 31.35
CA THR A 523 5.43 12.30 32.81
C THR A 523 5.47 13.74 33.34
N SER A 524 6.42 14.56 32.86
CA SER A 524 6.58 15.94 33.31
C SER A 524 5.42 16.83 32.88
N CYS A 525 4.92 16.66 31.66
CA CYS A 525 3.76 17.41 31.16
C CYS A 525 2.49 17.02 31.91
N PHE A 526 2.31 15.72 32.17
CA PHE A 526 1.20 15.20 32.94
C PHE A 526 1.19 15.73 34.38
N LEU A 527 2.34 15.72 35.06
CA LEU A 527 2.45 16.26 36.42
C LEU A 527 2.31 17.79 36.46
N ALA A 528 2.63 18.48 35.37
CA ALA A 528 2.46 19.92 35.28
C ALA A 528 0.99 20.35 35.19
N ARG A 529 0.06 19.48 34.79
CA ARG A 529 -1.36 19.81 34.59
C ARG A 529 -2.08 20.21 35.90
N GLY A 530 -3.15 21.00 35.79
CA GLY A 530 -3.89 21.55 36.93
C GLY A 530 -3.46 23.00 37.24
N ASP A 531 -4.16 23.69 38.13
CA ASP A 531 -3.88 25.10 38.51
C ASP A 531 -3.77 26.07 37.31
N GLY A 532 -4.54 25.81 36.26
CA GLY A 532 -4.53 26.59 35.00
C GLY A 532 -3.44 26.19 34.00
N TYR A 533 -2.70 25.10 34.24
CA TYR A 533 -1.78 24.49 33.28
C TYR A 533 -2.42 23.28 32.60
N HIS A 534 -2.05 23.09 31.34
CA HIS A 534 -2.61 22.09 30.44
C HIS A 534 -1.51 21.21 29.84
N PHE A 535 -1.79 19.91 29.74
CA PHE A 535 -0.96 18.98 28.99
C PHE A 535 -1.33 19.09 27.50
N HIS A 536 -0.74 20.09 26.82
CA HIS A 536 -1.14 20.47 25.45
C HIS A 536 -0.76 19.42 24.40
N ALA A 537 0.45 18.90 24.48
CA ALA A 537 0.97 17.92 23.52
C ALA A 537 1.89 16.91 24.22
N ASP A 538 1.87 15.65 23.80
CA ASP A 538 2.74 14.58 24.30
C ASP A 538 3.82 14.21 23.28
N GLN A 539 3.43 13.76 22.09
CA GLN A 539 4.39 13.23 21.13
C GLN A 539 4.67 14.17 19.95
N ALA A 540 3.76 15.09 19.67
CA ALA A 540 3.79 15.87 18.44
C ALA A 540 3.23 17.28 18.63
N CYS A 541 3.96 18.28 18.15
CA CYS A 541 3.42 19.62 17.96
C CYS A 541 3.38 19.92 16.46
N PHE A 542 2.31 20.57 16.01
CA PHE A 542 2.13 21.02 14.63
C PHE A 542 2.17 22.55 14.60
N PHE A 543 2.98 23.11 13.71
CA PHE A 543 3.30 24.53 13.71
C PHE A 543 2.85 25.22 12.42
N GLU A 544 2.40 26.45 12.56
CA GLU A 544 2.19 27.40 11.46
C GLU A 544 2.57 28.81 11.91
N ILE A 545 2.77 29.71 10.94
CA ILE A 545 2.92 31.15 11.21
C ILE A 545 1.62 31.82 10.77
N GLU A 546 0.95 32.47 11.71
CA GLU A 546 -0.27 33.23 11.46
C GLU A 546 -0.03 34.69 11.85
N ASN A 547 -0.27 35.62 10.91
CA ASN A 547 -0.10 37.06 11.15
C ASN A 547 1.27 37.40 11.76
N GLY A 548 2.33 36.70 11.33
CA GLY A 548 3.70 36.86 11.84
C GLY A 548 3.99 36.18 13.19
N THR A 549 3.00 35.54 13.81
CA THR A 549 3.14 34.88 15.11
C THR A 549 3.23 33.36 14.93
N LEU A 550 4.20 32.74 15.61
CA LEU A 550 4.32 31.28 15.65
C LEU A 550 3.19 30.68 16.48
N GLN A 551 2.45 29.74 15.90
CA GLN A 551 1.38 29.00 16.55
C GLN A 551 1.76 27.53 16.66
N ALA A 552 1.46 26.90 17.80
CA ALA A 552 1.69 25.48 18.06
C ALA A 552 0.39 24.78 18.46
N TRP A 553 0.03 23.78 17.69
CA TRP A 553 -1.10 22.90 17.90
C TRP A 553 -0.64 21.59 18.56
N GLY A 554 -1.37 21.13 19.56
CA GLY A 554 -1.16 19.83 20.18
C GLY A 554 -1.88 18.73 19.43
N GLU A 555 -1.35 17.52 19.47
CA GLU A 555 -1.98 16.37 18.82
C GLU A 555 -3.28 15.93 19.51
N PHE A 556 -4.23 15.38 18.74
CA PHE A 556 -5.56 15.03 19.25
C PHE A 556 -5.67 13.62 19.85
N TRP A 557 -4.69 12.75 19.64
CA TRP A 557 -4.66 11.40 20.21
C TRP A 557 -4.14 11.42 21.67
N PRO A 558 -4.48 10.40 22.49
CA PRO A 558 -4.12 10.38 23.91
C PRO A 558 -2.60 10.34 24.13
N ALA A 559 -2.17 10.78 25.32
CA ALA A 559 -0.79 10.65 25.76
C ALA A 559 -0.46 9.19 26.07
N ALA A 560 0.71 8.72 25.66
CA ALA A 560 1.11 7.31 25.80
C ALA A 560 2.19 7.16 26.87
N PHE A 561 1.82 6.58 28.01
CA PHE A 561 2.75 6.26 29.10
C PHE A 561 3.25 4.85 28.94
N HIS A 562 4.55 4.61 29.09
CA HIS A 562 5.05 3.25 29.29
C HIS A 562 4.34 2.63 30.51
N SER A 563 3.99 1.34 30.47
CA SER A 563 3.28 0.68 31.56
C SER A 563 3.97 0.83 32.91
N GLU A 564 5.30 0.86 32.94
CA GLU A 564 6.13 1.03 34.13
C GLU A 564 5.94 2.40 34.80
N ALA A 565 5.35 3.40 34.11
CA ALA A 565 5.07 4.70 34.70
C ALA A 565 4.09 4.63 35.87
N THR A 566 3.29 3.56 36.01
CA THR A 566 2.40 3.34 37.15
C THR A 566 3.14 3.17 38.48
N GLU A 567 4.41 2.80 38.46
CA GLU A 567 5.24 2.70 39.66
C GLU A 567 5.40 4.06 40.37
N PHE A 568 5.36 5.15 39.60
CA PHE A 568 5.56 6.52 40.11
C PHE A 568 4.35 7.43 39.92
N LEU A 569 3.40 7.05 39.06
CA LEU A 569 2.12 7.72 38.83
C LEU A 569 0.97 6.69 38.96
N PRO A 570 0.67 6.16 40.16
CA PRO A 570 -0.34 5.13 40.33
C PRO A 570 -1.73 5.56 39.83
N GLU A 571 -2.02 6.86 39.79
CA GLU A 571 -3.27 7.42 39.30
C GLU A 571 -3.54 7.10 37.82
N ILE A 572 -2.51 6.86 36.99
CA ILE A 572 -2.72 6.53 35.57
C ILE A 572 -3.24 5.12 35.37
N ALA A 573 -3.03 4.21 36.35
CA ALA A 573 -3.50 2.83 36.24
C ALA A 573 -5.04 2.75 36.22
N GLY A 574 -5.72 3.67 36.93
CA GLY A 574 -7.19 3.69 37.02
C GLY A 574 -7.89 4.38 35.86
N VAL A 575 -7.18 5.18 35.06
CA VAL A 575 -7.76 5.98 33.96
C VAL A 575 -7.16 5.65 32.58
N GLY A 576 -6.02 4.96 32.54
CA GLY A 576 -5.31 4.62 31.32
C GLY A 576 -5.93 3.45 30.59
N ARG A 577 -6.00 3.55 29.26
CA ARG A 577 -6.41 2.47 28.37
C ARG A 577 -5.19 1.70 27.89
N PRO A 578 -5.16 0.36 27.97
CA PRO A 578 -4.01 -0.42 27.51
C PRO A 578 -3.82 -0.27 26.00
N PHE A 579 -2.56 -0.17 25.58
CA PHE A 579 -2.15 -0.13 24.19
C PHE A 579 -0.84 -0.89 24.04
N GLU A 580 -0.80 -1.87 23.15
CA GLU A 580 0.40 -2.67 22.89
C GLU A 580 0.86 -2.47 21.44
N HIS A 581 2.14 -2.10 21.28
CA HIS A 581 2.76 -1.92 19.97
C HIS A 581 4.09 -2.67 19.94
N ARG A 582 4.15 -3.72 19.12
CA ARG A 582 5.19 -4.75 19.17
C ARG A 582 5.28 -5.35 20.59
N GLU A 583 6.44 -5.24 21.23
CA GLU A 583 6.68 -5.72 22.59
C GLU A 583 6.43 -4.63 23.65
N ALA A 584 6.28 -3.37 23.23
CA ALA A 584 6.13 -2.25 24.14
C ALA A 584 4.67 -2.11 24.59
N LYS A 585 4.50 -1.94 25.91
CA LYS A 585 3.19 -1.80 26.56
C LYS A 585 3.02 -0.38 27.08
N TYR A 586 1.86 0.19 26.77
CA TYR A 586 1.52 1.55 27.14
C TYR A 586 0.16 1.62 27.83
N LEU A 587 -0.02 2.69 28.60
CA LEU A 587 -1.30 3.17 29.09
C LEU A 587 -1.57 4.52 28.43
N CYS A 588 -2.60 4.57 27.58
CA CYS A 588 -3.04 5.77 26.90
C CYS A 588 -4.02 6.55 27.78
N VAL A 589 -3.68 7.80 28.10
CA VAL A 589 -4.47 8.66 28.99
C VAL A 589 -4.89 9.93 28.24
N ASP A 590 -6.14 10.33 28.40
CA ASP A 590 -6.62 11.61 27.89
C ASP A 590 -5.90 12.75 28.62
N LYS A 591 -5.28 13.65 27.85
CA LYS A 591 -4.36 14.66 28.39
C LYS A 591 -5.03 15.58 29.41
N ASN A 592 -6.23 16.07 29.07
CA ASN A 592 -7.01 16.94 29.93
C ASN A 592 -8.51 16.59 29.80
N PRO A 593 -9.04 15.71 30.66
CA PRO A 593 -10.43 15.22 30.55
C PRO A 593 -11.48 16.27 30.94
N SER A 594 -11.10 17.30 31.72
CA SER A 594 -12.02 18.27 32.33
C SER A 594 -12.23 19.54 31.51
N LEU A 595 -11.52 19.72 30.40
CA LEU A 595 -11.54 20.95 29.60
C LEU A 595 -12.19 20.70 28.25
N GLN A 596 -13.23 21.47 27.95
CA GLN A 596 -13.97 21.39 26.68
C GLN A 596 -13.28 22.16 25.54
N ASP A 597 -12.33 23.06 25.84
CA ASP A 597 -11.86 24.13 24.94
C ASP A 597 -10.41 23.96 24.42
N GLU A 598 -9.84 22.74 24.43
CA GLU A 598 -8.44 22.50 24.01
C GLU A 598 -8.16 22.60 22.51
N THR A 599 -9.04 23.24 21.75
CA THR A 599 -8.86 23.44 20.30
C THR A 599 -8.02 24.63 19.94
N SER A 600 -7.53 25.42 20.89
CA SER A 600 -6.73 26.60 20.58
C SER A 600 -5.27 26.23 20.38
N SER A 601 -4.65 26.79 19.34
CA SER A 601 -3.20 26.88 19.28
C SER A 601 -2.65 27.69 20.47
N VAL A 602 -1.39 27.43 20.80
CA VAL A 602 -0.65 28.21 21.79
C VAL A 602 0.51 28.93 21.11
N VAL A 603 0.91 30.08 21.65
CA VAL A 603 2.13 30.77 21.23
C VAL A 603 3.30 30.17 22.01
N PRO A 604 4.27 29.51 21.35
CA PRO A 604 5.46 29.01 22.02
C PRO A 604 6.28 30.17 22.61
N VAL A 605 6.65 30.07 23.89
CA VAL A 605 7.42 31.11 24.59
C VAL A 605 8.82 30.65 24.98
N GLY A 606 9.12 29.36 24.86
CA GLY A 606 10.42 28.80 25.17
C GLY A 606 10.50 27.30 24.89
N CYS A 607 11.72 26.78 24.92
CA CYS A 607 12.02 25.37 24.70
C CYS A 607 12.85 24.79 25.85
N VAL A 608 12.57 23.54 26.23
CA VAL A 608 13.32 22.82 27.27
C VAL A 608 13.75 21.45 26.76
N LEU A 609 15.06 21.20 26.73
CA LEU A 609 15.64 19.89 26.52
C LEU A 609 15.78 19.16 27.86
N LEU A 610 15.04 18.07 28.04
CA LEU A 610 15.13 17.22 29.23
C LEU A 610 16.28 16.21 29.11
N GLU A 611 17.18 16.23 30.08
CA GLU A 611 18.24 15.22 30.23
C GLU A 611 18.19 14.64 31.65
N ARG A 612 17.79 13.36 31.74
CA ARG A 612 17.83 12.61 33.00
C ARG A 612 19.27 12.19 33.29
N LYS A 613 19.85 12.65 34.40
CA LYS A 613 21.21 12.32 34.87
C LYS A 613 21.17 11.98 36.34
N THR A 614 22.14 11.23 36.85
CA THR A 614 22.28 10.92 38.29
C THR A 614 22.64 12.14 39.15
N SER A 615 22.80 13.33 38.57
CA SER A 615 23.14 14.55 39.30
C SER A 615 21.91 15.18 39.99
N CYS A 616 22.04 15.40 41.30
CA CYS A 616 21.10 16.14 42.15
C CYS A 616 21.84 17.37 42.72
N PRO A 617 21.25 18.58 42.79
CA PRO A 617 19.87 18.96 42.45
C PRO A 617 19.62 19.19 40.95
N ALA A 618 18.33 19.29 40.57
CA ALA A 618 17.94 19.65 39.21
C ALA A 618 18.43 21.06 38.85
N LYS A 619 18.93 21.24 37.62
CA LYS A 619 19.57 22.48 37.16
C LYS A 619 19.10 22.86 35.77
N LEU A 620 18.65 24.10 35.64
CA LEU A 620 18.32 24.72 34.36
C LEU A 620 19.52 25.52 33.83
N ILE A 621 19.88 25.30 32.56
CA ILE A 621 21.05 25.92 31.92
C ILE A 621 20.61 26.44 30.54
N PRO A 622 20.97 27.66 30.12
CA PRO A 622 20.73 28.11 28.75
C PRO A 622 21.32 27.14 27.71
N LEU A 623 20.57 26.84 26.66
CA LEU A 623 20.99 25.95 25.58
C LEU A 623 21.66 26.79 24.46
N PRO A 624 22.92 26.51 24.08
CA PRO A 624 23.56 27.20 22.97
C PRO A 624 22.77 27.02 21.66
N VAL A 625 22.73 28.05 20.82
CA VAL A 625 21.96 28.05 19.55
C VAL A 625 22.34 26.88 18.64
N SER A 626 23.61 26.51 18.58
CA SER A 626 24.09 25.36 17.78
C SER A 626 23.53 24.02 18.27
N ASP A 627 23.40 23.85 19.59
CA ASP A 627 22.78 22.66 20.18
C ASP A 627 21.25 22.69 20.02
N PHE A 628 20.64 23.87 20.11
CA PHE A 628 19.22 24.05 19.87
C PHE A 628 18.83 23.71 18.42
N HIS A 629 19.64 24.14 17.45
CA HIS A 629 19.46 23.78 16.04
C HIS A 629 19.49 22.26 15.83
N LYS A 630 20.50 21.58 16.39
CA LYS A 630 20.60 20.10 16.32
C LYS A 630 19.38 19.44 16.96
N MET A 631 18.87 19.98 18.06
CA MET A 631 17.68 19.46 18.73
C MET A 631 16.43 19.60 17.84
N LEU A 632 16.24 20.74 17.17
CA LEU A 632 15.13 20.93 16.23
C LEU A 632 15.24 19.98 15.03
N GLU A 633 16.44 19.82 14.46
CA GLU A 633 16.69 18.84 13.39
C GLU A 633 16.40 17.40 13.81
N GLN A 634 16.70 17.05 15.07
CA GLN A 634 16.37 15.74 15.66
C GLN A 634 14.86 15.59 15.95
N GLY A 635 14.15 16.70 16.11
CA GLY A 635 12.70 16.73 16.33
C GLY A 635 11.90 16.43 15.07
N ILE A 636 12.46 16.62 13.86
CA ILE A 636 11.76 16.37 12.59
C ILE A 636 11.47 14.86 12.43
N PRO A 637 10.20 14.43 12.34
CA PRO A 637 9.85 13.01 12.32
C PRO A 637 10.17 12.32 10.98
N PHE A 638 10.11 13.05 9.87
CA PHE A 638 10.46 12.60 8.53
C PHE A 638 10.62 13.81 7.61
N LYS A 639 11.26 13.60 6.46
CA LYS A 639 11.40 14.66 5.46
C LYS A 639 10.08 14.78 4.65
N ASP A 640 9.29 15.79 4.96
CA ASP A 640 8.02 16.04 4.26
C ASP A 640 8.16 17.07 3.14
N ASN A 641 8.23 16.64 1.89
CA ASN A 641 8.34 17.54 0.74
C ASN A 641 7.02 18.24 0.36
N SER A 642 5.90 17.95 1.03
CA SER A 642 4.61 18.59 0.74
C SER A 642 4.46 19.99 1.36
N VAL A 643 5.22 20.29 2.42
CA VAL A 643 5.31 21.65 2.97
C VAL A 643 6.23 22.49 2.08
N PRO A 644 5.82 23.69 1.64
CA PRO A 644 6.71 24.63 0.98
C PRO A 644 7.97 24.88 1.82
N SER A 645 9.15 24.80 1.21
CA SER A 645 10.43 24.92 1.92
C SER A 645 10.55 26.21 2.73
N GLU A 646 9.93 27.28 2.26
CA GLU A 646 9.88 28.59 2.93
C GLU A 646 9.06 28.56 4.22
N ALA A 647 7.88 27.94 4.21
CA ALA A 647 7.04 27.84 5.40
C ALA A 647 7.72 27.03 6.51
N ARG A 648 8.34 25.89 6.14
CA ARG A 648 9.12 25.07 7.09
C ARG A 648 10.30 25.86 7.66
N ARG A 649 11.04 26.57 6.79
CA ARG A 649 12.18 27.40 7.20
C ARG A 649 11.73 28.50 8.16
N ALA A 650 10.64 29.19 7.86
CA ALA A 650 10.10 30.25 8.69
C ALA A 650 9.72 29.74 10.10
N VAL A 651 9.10 28.56 10.20
CA VAL A 651 8.80 27.92 11.50
C VAL A 651 10.10 27.62 12.27
N CYS A 652 11.10 27.02 11.63
CA CYS A 652 12.40 26.76 12.27
C CYS A 652 13.08 28.05 12.74
N ASP A 653 13.09 29.09 11.90
CA ASP A 653 13.68 30.39 12.23
C ASP A 653 12.95 31.07 13.40
N ALA A 654 11.62 30.94 13.47
CA ALA A 654 10.83 31.44 14.58
C ALA A 654 11.12 30.68 15.89
N LEU A 655 11.24 29.35 15.82
CA LEU A 655 11.61 28.53 16.98
C LEU A 655 13.01 28.86 17.50
N LEU A 656 13.99 29.08 16.61
CA LEU A 656 15.37 29.40 16.97
C LEU A 656 15.52 30.76 17.69
N LYS A 657 14.53 31.65 17.58
CA LYS A 657 14.48 32.92 18.32
C LYS A 657 13.98 32.76 19.74
N LEU A 658 13.37 31.62 20.08
CA LEU A 658 12.86 31.38 21.42
C LEU A 658 13.99 31.08 22.40
N PRO A 659 13.85 31.50 23.67
CA PRO A 659 14.76 31.09 24.72
C PRO A 659 14.70 29.57 24.90
N ALA A 660 15.87 28.93 24.85
CA ALA A 660 16.01 27.50 24.96
C ALA A 660 16.87 27.15 26.18
N TYR A 661 16.45 26.14 26.92
CA TYR A 661 17.15 25.67 28.12
C TYR A 661 17.36 24.17 28.07
N ARG A 662 18.40 23.72 28.75
CA ARG A 662 18.65 22.33 29.12
C ARG A 662 18.30 22.16 30.60
N LEU A 663 17.43 21.20 30.90
CA LEU A 663 17.09 20.84 32.27
C LEU A 663 17.72 19.49 32.61
N LEU A 664 18.73 19.54 33.47
CA LEU A 664 19.36 18.36 34.06
C LEU A 664 18.59 18.00 35.32
N TYR A 665 18.16 16.75 35.47
CA TYR A 665 17.42 16.32 36.65
C TYR A 665 17.65 14.85 37.01
N GLY A 666 17.45 14.52 38.29
CA GLY A 666 17.57 13.18 38.85
C GLY A 666 16.36 12.28 38.59
N ASP A 667 16.15 11.29 39.45
CA ASP A 667 15.08 10.30 39.24
C ASP A 667 13.69 10.76 39.66
N ALA A 668 13.58 11.87 40.40
CA ALA A 668 12.30 12.41 40.84
C ALA A 668 11.51 12.98 39.64
N PRO A 669 10.37 12.36 39.24
CA PRO A 669 9.62 12.77 38.06
C PRO A 669 8.89 14.10 38.22
N SER A 670 8.67 14.56 39.46
CA SER A 670 8.03 15.83 39.77
C SER A 670 8.94 17.05 39.59
N ALA A 671 10.26 16.88 39.70
CA ALA A 671 11.20 18.00 39.64
C ALA A 671 11.05 18.81 38.33
N PRO A 672 11.05 18.19 37.13
CA PRO A 672 10.83 18.94 35.89
C PRO A 672 9.53 19.74 35.88
N SER A 673 8.41 19.16 36.33
CA SER A 673 7.10 19.82 36.28
C SER A 673 7.07 21.18 37.00
N GLN A 674 7.81 21.32 38.12
CA GLN A 674 7.92 22.58 38.86
C GLN A 674 8.69 23.64 38.06
N PHE A 675 9.78 23.27 37.38
CA PHE A 675 10.52 24.17 36.51
C PHE A 675 9.67 24.61 35.31
N LEU A 676 8.90 23.69 34.71
CA LEU A 676 8.01 24.02 33.58
C LEU A 676 6.96 25.06 34.00
N ARG A 677 6.31 24.87 35.16
CA ARG A 677 5.35 25.84 35.72
C ARG A 677 6.01 27.19 36.02
N SER A 678 7.20 27.18 36.63
CA SER A 678 7.95 28.40 36.94
C SER A 678 8.31 29.19 35.68
N LEU A 679 8.82 28.53 34.65
CA LEU A 679 9.16 29.16 33.37
C LEU A 679 7.93 29.76 32.67
N LEU A 680 6.81 29.03 32.61
CA LEU A 680 5.59 29.58 32.01
C LEU A 680 5.03 30.81 32.76
N ASN A 681 5.42 31.00 34.03
CA ASN A 681 5.04 32.14 34.84
C ASN A 681 6.02 33.31 34.84
N SER A 682 7.27 33.10 34.41
CA SER A 682 8.28 34.16 34.52
C SER A 682 7.99 35.30 33.53
N HIS A 683 7.98 36.53 34.04
CA HIS A 683 7.76 37.74 33.23
C HIS A 683 8.84 37.94 32.15
N GLU A 684 10.07 37.47 32.37
CA GLU A 684 11.19 37.59 31.40
C GLU A 684 10.94 36.84 30.09
N LEU A 685 10.23 35.71 30.12
CA LEU A 685 9.84 34.97 28.90
C LEU A 685 8.73 35.67 28.12
N VAL A 686 8.03 36.63 28.75
CA VAL A 686 6.89 37.35 28.18
C VAL A 686 7.32 38.64 27.47
N GLU A 687 8.45 39.24 27.85
CA GLU A 687 8.95 40.48 27.22
C GLU A 687 9.74 40.24 25.93
N CYS A 688 10.35 39.06 25.72
CA CYS A 688 11.02 38.70 24.46
C CYS A 688 10.10 38.61 23.23
N LEU A 689 8.77 38.70 23.42
CA LEU A 689 7.74 38.64 22.37
C LEU A 689 7.19 40.03 21.97
N ARG A 690 7.66 41.12 22.59
CA ARG A 690 7.23 42.50 22.28
C ARG A 690 8.16 43.21 21.31
#